data_AF-A0A8H7F4Q7-F1
#
_entry.id   AF-A0A8H7F4Q7-F1
#
_cell.length_a   1.000
_cell.length_b   1.000
_cell.length_c   1.000
_cell.angle_alpha   90.00
_cell.angle_beta   90.00
_cell.angle_gamma   90.00
#
_symmetry.space_group_name_H-M   'P 1'
#
loop_
_entity.id
_entity.type
_entity.pdbx_description
1 polymer ?
#
loop_
_entity_poly.entity_id
_entity_poly.type
_entity_poly.pdbx_seq_one_letter_code
_entity_poly.pdbx_strand_id
1 'polypeptide(L)'
;MPAFLYNAESDTPPSPFVFQVPQTPQSSSYIDPPMVAMQRTPSTPYTGFTDSSQNARRYRQGPKNWWSYSPLDTSRANKFESMHLYELGKNDDSISELDAPYSSKFTSRLDTPNYVPEWTSLAVHTFFCIISYPVLLAFVQIAKGRTLFWTRLIVGIGSGITGVLLGNSLLQLSRRHLEATVWATVIHQSQNHYHPGVQFKRIARHVDDPTSFINGFRLFWNRIFYTGTARKNRTHYDARPWSMHVLFFLVAFVLSVVLPFIFGRIVVIDTEIQMQEDGSTYTEVAINGDISDADNEKASALVDSVFNNTLLTWTLSSYSSHQSLPQVVDFQWTDPSNSSYSDVVYFSQRTKSQLKNTGHGLGTFETERETNVLESSIHTPASMTSLNAGMVPGNIVRQPQWGIRIKCDKIPGNNILPVSQAGQTYVFIPKDTIASLSDYYGKPPPTSFPIFGTKPGDQEWPSNMKQSDTFAAVPFWPNGVTLSYFSFPLYDIGSNGTGFVSLELALIRLNTSFAAQGQFSILGEAVPDANGLATHIGYDAVACIEIFEPWIVDVYNSSVGNPTSQKIVEKGNIVRDLETKKESLIGEPIRDPNVRKNLTSERMQAVYMAAHQNSVNQLVKEDGSADMDYVPSTIAIECTDGKGPFGYTSLSAQLFERFKARADATNLLPYMVGSGSLAVRSYSDRVLAFAFIQHLPLIITLASFLALGVCAALFVPKLPRNMPRRGLDLYSWLAAFYADELVIAGKPEGNGGQPGLPIGRKMEIEEIEQHIGEVRFRCVS
;
A
#
# COMPACT_ATOMS: atom_id res chain seq x y z
N MET A 1 -14.96 45.79 54.51
CA MET A 1 -14.13 46.97 54.86
C MET A 1 -13.06 47.14 53.80
N PRO A 2 -12.84 48.33 53.22
CA PRO A 2 -13.73 49.50 52.98
C PRO A 2 -13.92 49.71 51.44
N ALA A 3 -14.58 50.71 50.85
CA ALA A 3 -15.72 51.60 51.10
C ALA A 3 -15.62 52.70 50.01
N PHE A 4 -16.73 53.15 49.40
CA PHE A 4 -17.05 54.49 48.82
C PHE A 4 -18.23 54.32 47.82
N LEU A 5 -19.51 54.54 48.17
CA LEU A 5 -20.33 55.77 48.34
C LEU A 5 -20.43 56.69 47.10
N TYR A 6 -21.62 56.74 46.44
CA TYR A 6 -22.51 57.92 46.42
C TYR A 6 -23.92 57.61 45.82
N ASN A 7 -24.93 58.26 46.41
CA ASN A 7 -26.39 58.14 46.18
C ASN A 7 -26.91 58.95 44.97
N ALA A 8 -28.09 58.59 44.45
CA ALA A 8 -29.29 59.45 44.41
C ALA A 8 -30.51 58.76 43.76
N GLU A 9 -31.65 58.85 44.45
CA GLU A 9 -33.02 58.51 44.01
C GLU A 9 -33.57 59.52 42.99
N SER A 10 -34.44 59.07 42.08
CA SER A 10 -35.66 59.83 41.73
C SER A 10 -36.71 58.94 41.05
N ASP A 11 -37.91 59.01 41.61
CA ASP A 11 -39.15 58.36 41.22
C ASP A 11 -39.79 58.89 39.91
N THR A 12 -40.59 58.00 39.29
CA THR A 12 -41.78 58.18 38.43
C THR A 12 -41.67 58.41 36.91
N PRO A 13 -42.66 57.92 36.13
CA PRO A 13 -42.52 57.49 34.73
C PRO A 13 -43.15 58.48 33.72
N PRO A 14 -43.05 58.19 32.41
CA PRO A 14 -44.25 58.28 31.60
C PRO A 14 -44.44 57.12 30.60
N SER A 15 -45.71 56.93 30.28
CA SER A 15 -46.34 55.95 29.41
C SER A 15 -46.39 56.44 27.93
N PRO A 16 -47.23 55.87 27.05
CA PRO A 16 -46.83 55.15 25.85
C PRO A 16 -46.98 55.97 24.54
N PHE A 17 -46.20 55.64 23.50
CA PHE A 17 -46.45 56.15 22.15
C PHE A 17 -46.97 55.04 21.22
N VAL A 18 -48.23 55.26 20.83
CA VAL A 18 -48.95 54.61 19.74
C VAL A 18 -48.48 55.21 18.42
N PHE A 19 -48.29 54.39 17.38
CA PHE A 19 -48.52 54.82 15.99
C PHE A 19 -49.15 53.71 15.16
N GLN A 20 -50.23 54.08 14.48
CA GLN A 20 -51.06 53.30 13.57
C GLN A 20 -50.49 53.30 12.13
N VAL A 21 -50.54 52.12 11.45
CA VAL A 21 -51.21 51.79 10.16
C VAL A 21 -50.81 52.65 8.91
N PRO A 22 -50.49 52.07 7.72
CA PRO A 22 -51.54 51.48 6.88
C PRO A 22 -51.25 50.25 5.99
N GLN A 23 -52.33 49.47 5.83
CA GLN A 23 -52.57 48.49 4.76
C GLN A 23 -53.15 49.15 3.50
N THR A 24 -53.09 48.36 2.41
CA THR A 24 -53.91 48.36 1.17
C THR A 24 -53.20 48.87 -0.12
N PRO A 25 -53.66 48.50 -1.32
CA PRO A 25 -53.03 47.42 -2.11
C PRO A 25 -52.70 47.86 -3.55
N GLN A 26 -51.84 47.17 -4.28
CA GLN A 26 -51.79 47.34 -5.74
C GLN A 26 -51.66 46.01 -6.47
N SER A 27 -52.72 45.71 -7.21
CA SER A 27 -52.78 44.80 -8.35
C SER A 27 -51.92 45.33 -9.51
N SER A 28 -51.14 44.46 -10.15
CA SER A 28 -50.93 44.57 -11.59
C SER A 28 -50.67 43.20 -12.21
N SER A 29 -51.53 42.90 -13.17
CA SER A 29 -51.45 41.83 -14.15
C SER A 29 -50.25 42.02 -15.08
N TYR A 30 -49.45 40.98 -15.31
CA TYR A 30 -48.70 40.83 -16.57
C TYR A 30 -48.59 39.35 -16.93
N ILE A 31 -49.00 39.03 -18.16
CA ILE A 31 -49.04 37.71 -18.79
C ILE A 31 -47.87 37.62 -19.78
N ASP A 32 -47.02 36.60 -19.58
CA ASP A 32 -46.25 35.73 -20.51
C ASP A 32 -45.27 36.35 -21.55
N PRO A 33 -44.20 35.63 -22.03
CA PRO A 33 -44.19 34.18 -22.33
C PRO A 33 -42.86 33.40 -22.04
N PRO A 34 -42.79 32.07 -22.33
CA PRO A 34 -41.81 31.17 -21.75
C PRO A 34 -40.54 31.02 -22.61
N MET A 35 -39.37 30.91 -21.96
CA MET A 35 -38.12 30.51 -22.63
C MET A 35 -37.89 29.00 -22.53
N VAL A 36 -38.28 28.33 -23.62
CA VAL A 36 -37.57 27.30 -24.39
C VAL A 36 -36.40 26.56 -23.70
N ALA A 37 -36.59 25.25 -23.59
CA ALA A 37 -35.60 24.22 -23.29
C ALA A 37 -34.42 24.22 -24.27
N MET A 38 -33.19 24.14 -23.75
CA MET A 38 -31.99 23.89 -24.56
C MET A 38 -31.56 22.43 -24.43
N GLN A 39 -31.93 21.62 -25.43
CA GLN A 39 -31.39 20.29 -25.67
C GLN A 39 -29.89 20.37 -25.98
N ARG A 40 -29.07 19.57 -25.28
CA ARG A 40 -27.71 19.24 -25.70
C ARG A 40 -27.74 17.97 -26.55
N THR A 41 -27.27 18.08 -27.78
CA THR A 41 -26.86 16.95 -28.64
C THR A 41 -25.37 17.05 -28.99
N PRO A 42 -24.73 15.92 -29.35
CA PRO A 42 -23.31 15.67 -29.15
C PRO A 42 -22.47 15.95 -30.40
N SER A 43 -21.20 16.35 -30.22
CA SER A 43 -20.21 16.42 -31.29
C SER A 43 -19.09 15.40 -31.08
N THR A 44 -19.03 14.42 -31.97
CA THR A 44 -17.87 13.55 -32.25
C THR A 44 -17.06 14.12 -33.44
N PRO A 45 -16.06 13.42 -34.01
CA PRO A 45 -14.64 13.58 -33.70
C PRO A 45 -13.83 14.16 -34.90
N TYR A 46 -12.67 14.76 -34.64
CA TYR A 46 -11.72 15.12 -35.71
C TYR A 46 -10.51 14.19 -35.73
N THR A 47 -10.35 13.54 -36.88
CA THR A 47 -9.22 12.73 -37.31
C THR A 47 -8.19 13.57 -38.08
N GLY A 48 -6.91 13.28 -37.85
CA GLY A 48 -5.87 13.24 -38.87
C GLY A 48 -4.99 14.48 -39.02
N PHE A 49 -3.69 14.33 -38.74
CA PHE A 49 -2.63 14.51 -39.75
C PHE A 49 -1.32 13.87 -39.28
N THR A 50 -0.78 13.02 -40.14
CA THR A 50 0.57 12.46 -40.10
C THR A 50 1.57 13.50 -40.61
N ASP A 51 2.73 13.65 -39.97
CA ASP A 51 3.99 13.65 -40.71
C ASP A 51 5.21 13.28 -39.85
N SER A 52 6.15 12.69 -40.57
CA SER A 52 7.43 12.14 -40.22
C SER A 52 8.53 13.19 -40.06
N SER A 53 9.52 12.95 -39.20
CA SER A 53 10.97 13.05 -39.53
C SER A 53 11.86 13.10 -38.29
N GLN A 54 13.06 12.58 -38.49
CA GLN A 54 14.17 12.43 -37.58
C GLN A 54 14.63 13.74 -36.93
N ASN A 55 15.03 13.70 -35.65
CA ASN A 55 16.39 14.10 -35.27
C ASN A 55 16.73 13.76 -33.82
N ALA A 56 17.90 13.15 -33.68
CA ALA A 56 18.58 12.89 -32.44
C ALA A 56 18.93 14.18 -31.69
N ARG A 57 18.87 14.16 -30.35
CA ARG A 57 19.86 14.84 -29.49
C ARG A 57 19.83 14.29 -28.06
N ARG A 58 21.04 13.90 -27.66
CA ARG A 58 21.48 13.52 -26.31
C ARG A 58 21.04 14.55 -25.26
N TYR A 59 20.65 14.11 -24.07
CA TYR A 59 21.24 14.65 -22.83
C TYR A 59 21.35 13.53 -21.79
N ARG A 60 22.61 13.13 -21.57
CA ARG A 60 23.10 12.33 -20.44
C ARG A 60 23.48 13.34 -19.37
N GLN A 61 22.86 13.29 -18.20
CA GLN A 61 23.46 13.79 -16.96
C GLN A 61 23.18 12.75 -15.88
N GLY A 62 24.23 12.04 -15.47
CA GLY A 62 24.21 11.23 -14.26
C GLY A 62 24.70 12.06 -13.06
N PRO A 63 24.46 11.59 -11.83
CA PRO A 63 25.25 12.00 -10.68
C PRO A 63 26.49 11.10 -10.55
N LYS A 64 27.63 11.76 -10.36
CA LYS A 64 28.94 11.20 -10.07
C LYS A 64 29.05 10.74 -8.60
N ASN A 65 29.75 9.62 -8.45
CA ASN A 65 30.79 9.34 -7.44
C ASN A 65 30.44 9.45 -5.95
N TRP A 66 30.18 8.29 -5.33
CA TRP A 66 30.66 7.99 -3.97
C TRP A 66 31.33 6.61 -4.04
N TRP A 67 32.59 6.53 -3.59
CA TRP A 67 33.33 5.44 -2.92
C TRP A 67 34.83 5.73 -3.05
N SER A 68 35.38 6.34 -2.00
CA SER A 68 36.81 6.34 -1.68
C SER A 68 37.19 5.00 -1.06
N TYR A 69 38.22 4.34 -1.59
CA TYR A 69 38.89 3.22 -0.93
C TYR A 69 40.26 3.69 -0.42
N SER A 70 40.47 3.59 0.89
CA SER A 70 41.81 3.50 1.50
C SER A 70 42.06 2.06 1.91
N PRO A 71 43.30 1.54 1.82
CA PRO A 71 43.62 0.15 2.12
C PRO A 71 43.91 -0.02 3.61
N LEU A 72 43.38 -1.09 4.21
CA LEU A 72 43.77 -1.57 5.54
C LEU A 72 44.18 -3.04 5.44
N ASP A 73 45.50 -3.21 5.47
CA ASP A 73 46.28 -4.10 6.31
C ASP A 73 45.55 -5.29 6.98
N THR A 74 45.93 -6.51 6.61
CA THR A 74 45.77 -7.69 7.46
C THR A 74 47.05 -8.52 7.44
N SER A 75 47.83 -8.37 8.51
CA SER A 75 48.93 -9.23 8.88
C SER A 75 48.55 -10.07 10.11
N ARG A 76 49.20 -11.24 10.22
CA ARG A 76 49.26 -12.23 11.33
C ARG A 76 48.09 -13.23 11.47
N ALA A 77 48.29 -14.49 11.90
CA ALA A 77 49.48 -15.34 12.10
C ALA A 77 49.01 -16.74 12.57
N ASN A 78 49.90 -17.74 12.41
CA ASN A 78 50.19 -18.92 13.26
C ASN A 78 50.25 -20.22 12.43
N LYS A 79 51.36 -20.97 12.28
CA LYS A 79 52.50 -21.42 13.13
C LYS A 79 52.26 -22.85 13.69
N PHE A 80 53.32 -23.68 13.56
CA PHE A 80 53.61 -24.99 14.21
C PHE A 80 52.98 -26.25 13.57
N GLU A 81 53.63 -27.43 13.46
CA GLU A 81 54.98 -27.92 13.79
C GLU A 81 55.18 -29.29 13.10
N SER A 82 56.44 -29.66 12.83
CA SER A 82 56.88 -31.00 12.43
C SER A 82 57.25 -31.84 13.65
N MET A 83 57.03 -33.16 13.65
CA MET A 83 57.97 -34.08 14.34
C MET A 83 57.93 -35.53 13.85
N HIS A 84 59.12 -36.12 13.98
CA HIS A 84 59.68 -37.41 13.55
C HIS A 84 59.20 -38.67 14.29
N LEU A 85 59.51 -39.83 13.69
CA LEU A 85 60.11 -41.09 14.25
C LEU A 85 60.37 -42.04 13.04
N TYR A 86 61.59 -42.40 12.59
CA TYR A 86 62.57 -43.42 13.08
C TYR A 86 61.91 -44.68 13.68
N GLU A 87 62.24 -45.94 13.34
CA GLU A 87 63.56 -46.57 13.19
C GLU A 87 63.52 -48.01 12.59
N LEU A 88 64.67 -48.42 12.02
CA LEU A 88 65.36 -49.74 11.98
C LEU A 88 64.72 -51.08 11.54
N GLY A 89 65.38 -51.70 10.56
CA GLY A 89 65.46 -53.15 10.33
C GLY A 89 66.62 -53.48 9.35
N LYS A 90 67.52 -54.38 9.76
CA LYS A 90 68.91 -54.55 9.29
C LYS A 90 69.14 -55.94 8.64
N ASN A 91 70.24 -56.07 7.90
CA ASN A 91 71.04 -57.26 7.53
C ASN A 91 70.97 -57.79 6.07
N ASP A 92 72.06 -57.49 5.35
CA ASP A 92 73.12 -58.39 4.85
C ASP A 92 72.90 -59.53 3.83
N ASP A 93 73.89 -59.55 2.91
CA ASP A 93 74.52 -60.64 2.16
C ASP A 93 74.03 -61.07 0.77
N SER A 94 74.83 -60.62 -0.22
CA SER A 94 75.43 -61.34 -1.35
C SER A 94 74.65 -62.46 -2.06
N ILE A 95 74.58 -62.39 -3.40
CA ILE A 95 75.30 -63.30 -4.32
C ILE A 95 75.13 -62.81 -5.77
N SER A 96 76.21 -63.00 -6.51
CA SER A 96 76.53 -62.69 -7.90
C SER A 96 75.72 -63.45 -8.96
N GLU A 97 75.79 -62.91 -10.18
CA GLU A 97 75.65 -63.59 -11.48
C GLU A 97 74.28 -64.19 -11.86
N LEU A 98 73.61 -63.56 -12.83
CA LEU A 98 73.47 -64.19 -14.15
C LEU A 98 73.13 -63.16 -15.23
N ASP A 99 73.92 -63.18 -16.29
CA ASP A 99 73.78 -62.40 -17.51
C ASP A 99 72.54 -62.74 -18.35
N ALA A 100 72.13 -61.72 -19.12
CA ALA A 100 71.45 -61.77 -20.43
C ALA A 100 69.89 -61.78 -20.46
N PRO A 101 69.28 -61.31 -21.57
CA PRO A 101 68.59 -60.02 -21.53
C PRO A 101 67.17 -60.01 -22.13
N TYR A 102 66.52 -58.86 -21.96
CA TYR A 102 65.57 -58.25 -22.90
C TYR A 102 64.16 -58.84 -23.10
N SER A 103 63.20 -57.94 -22.86
CA SER A 103 62.05 -57.66 -23.72
C SER A 103 60.97 -58.74 -23.86
N SER A 104 59.80 -58.45 -23.30
CA SER A 104 58.49 -58.45 -24.00
C SER A 104 57.33 -58.65 -23.02
N LYS A 105 56.95 -57.61 -22.26
CA LYS A 105 55.64 -57.64 -21.57
C LYS A 105 55.06 -56.30 -21.11
N PHE A 106 55.69 -55.17 -21.41
CA PHE A 106 55.12 -53.84 -21.07
C PHE A 106 54.62 -53.02 -22.28
N THR A 107 54.72 -53.56 -23.50
CA THR A 107 54.39 -52.82 -24.73
C THR A 107 53.06 -53.22 -25.40
N SER A 108 52.22 -54.08 -24.80
CA SER A 108 50.95 -54.49 -25.42
C SER A 108 49.70 -53.73 -24.93
N ARG A 109 49.84 -52.53 -24.34
CA ARG A 109 48.70 -51.72 -23.86
C ARG A 109 48.71 -50.26 -24.34
N LEU A 110 49.45 -49.97 -25.40
CA LEU A 110 49.59 -48.63 -25.99
C LEU A 110 49.23 -48.64 -27.48
N ASP A 111 48.17 -49.36 -27.86
CA ASP A 111 47.58 -49.24 -29.21
C ASP A 111 46.05 -49.31 -29.14
N THR A 112 45.46 -48.25 -28.60
CA THR A 112 44.16 -47.71 -29.04
C THR A 112 44.13 -46.21 -28.71
N PRO A 113 44.00 -45.30 -29.68
CA PRO A 113 43.84 -43.87 -29.40
C PRO A 113 42.39 -43.62 -28.95
N ASN A 114 42.08 -44.01 -27.71
CA ASN A 114 40.73 -43.91 -27.19
C ASN A 114 40.34 -42.45 -26.97
N TYR A 115 39.44 -42.00 -27.83
CA TYR A 115 38.70 -40.76 -27.75
C TYR A 115 37.69 -40.89 -26.61
N VAL A 116 38.09 -40.60 -25.37
CA VAL A 116 37.16 -40.61 -24.24
C VAL A 116 36.78 -39.16 -23.91
N PRO A 117 35.54 -38.72 -24.23
CA PRO A 117 34.99 -37.51 -23.63
C PRO A 117 35.02 -37.67 -22.10
N GLU A 118 35.35 -36.63 -21.34
CA GLU A 118 35.20 -36.71 -19.88
C GLU A 118 33.72 -36.62 -19.52
N TRP A 119 33.08 -37.77 -19.56
CA TRP A 119 31.68 -37.97 -19.20
C TRP A 119 31.40 -37.54 -17.76
N THR A 120 32.39 -37.60 -16.88
CA THR A 120 32.30 -37.16 -15.48
C THR A 120 32.05 -35.65 -15.37
N SER A 121 32.88 -34.81 -16.00
CA SER A 121 32.69 -33.35 -15.99
C SER A 121 31.39 -32.94 -16.68
N LEU A 122 31.01 -33.62 -17.77
CA LEU A 122 29.75 -33.36 -18.47
C LEU A 122 28.55 -33.75 -17.62
N ALA A 123 28.61 -34.88 -16.89
CA ALA A 123 27.57 -35.31 -15.97
C ALA A 123 27.41 -34.32 -14.81
N VAL A 124 28.51 -33.82 -14.23
CA VAL A 124 28.50 -32.80 -13.19
C VAL A 124 27.88 -31.49 -13.70
N HIS A 125 28.25 -31.04 -14.90
CA HIS A 125 27.65 -29.84 -15.51
C HIS A 125 26.15 -30.02 -15.77
N THR A 126 25.75 -31.18 -16.31
CA THR A 126 24.35 -31.51 -16.55
C THR A 126 23.55 -31.54 -15.25
N PHE A 127 24.13 -32.11 -14.19
CA PHE A 127 23.55 -32.09 -12.85
C PHE A 127 23.36 -30.65 -12.34
N PHE A 128 24.36 -29.78 -12.49
CA PHE A 128 24.23 -28.36 -12.11
C PHE A 128 23.15 -27.64 -12.92
N CYS A 129 23.01 -27.92 -14.23
CA CYS A 129 21.91 -27.37 -15.04
C CYS A 129 20.53 -27.78 -14.51
N ILE A 130 20.36 -29.06 -14.14
CA ILE A 130 19.08 -29.60 -13.64
C ILE A 130 18.76 -29.02 -12.25
N ILE A 131 19.74 -28.96 -11.34
CA ILE A 131 19.52 -28.51 -9.97
C ILE A 131 19.41 -26.98 -9.84
N SER A 132 19.86 -26.23 -10.83
CA SER A 132 19.77 -24.75 -10.83
C SER A 132 18.32 -24.26 -10.67
N TYR A 133 17.36 -24.94 -11.31
CA TYR A 133 15.93 -24.59 -11.19
C TYR A 133 15.38 -24.73 -9.76
N PRO A 134 15.43 -25.92 -9.12
CA PRO A 134 14.90 -26.09 -7.77
C PRO A 134 15.63 -25.25 -6.72
N VAL A 135 16.93 -25.00 -6.89
CA VAL A 135 17.69 -24.12 -5.97
C VAL A 135 17.20 -22.68 -6.07
N LEU A 136 17.10 -22.10 -7.28
CA LEU A 136 16.57 -20.75 -7.46
C LEU A 136 15.13 -20.64 -6.94
N LEU A 137 14.30 -21.66 -7.18
CA LEU A 137 12.93 -21.70 -6.67
C LEU A 137 12.90 -21.68 -5.13
N ALA A 138 13.77 -22.44 -4.47
CA ALA A 138 13.86 -22.43 -3.00
C ALA A 138 14.20 -21.05 -2.45
N PHE A 139 15.18 -20.35 -3.04
CA PHE A 139 15.52 -18.98 -2.65
C PHE A 139 14.36 -18.00 -2.87
N VAL A 140 13.62 -18.14 -3.97
CA VAL A 140 12.44 -17.31 -4.25
C VAL A 140 11.32 -17.55 -3.23
N GLN A 141 11.08 -18.80 -2.82
CA GLN A 141 10.08 -19.10 -1.78
C GLN A 141 10.48 -18.54 -0.42
N ILE A 142 11.76 -18.63 -0.03
CA ILE A 142 12.27 -18.06 1.23
C ILE A 142 12.15 -16.53 1.24
N ALA A 143 12.31 -15.90 0.07
CA ALA A 143 12.24 -14.45 -0.10
C ALA A 143 10.81 -13.89 -0.10
N LYS A 144 9.78 -14.73 -0.27
CA LYS A 144 8.39 -14.30 -0.41
C LYS A 144 7.85 -13.63 0.85
N GLY A 145 7.17 -12.48 0.70
CA GLY A 145 6.52 -11.77 1.82
C GLY A 145 7.51 -11.10 2.78
N ARG A 146 8.73 -10.81 2.32
CA ARG A 146 9.75 -10.06 3.07
C ARG A 146 9.82 -8.62 2.57
N THR A 147 10.59 -7.77 3.26
CA THR A 147 10.86 -6.41 2.75
C THR A 147 11.66 -6.47 1.46
N LEU A 148 11.61 -5.39 0.66
CA LEU A 148 12.34 -5.28 -0.60
C LEU A 148 13.84 -5.54 -0.43
N PHE A 149 14.43 -5.03 0.66
CA PHE A 149 15.85 -5.23 0.96
C PHE A 149 16.19 -6.73 1.14
N TRP A 150 15.46 -7.42 2.01
CA TRP A 150 15.70 -8.83 2.30
C TRP A 150 15.45 -9.71 1.08
N THR A 151 14.41 -9.39 0.30
CA THR A 151 14.09 -10.12 -0.93
C THR A 151 15.23 -10.01 -1.95
N ARG A 152 15.76 -8.80 -2.17
CA ARG A 152 16.92 -8.58 -3.07
C ARG A 152 18.18 -9.30 -2.58
N LEU A 153 18.43 -9.29 -1.26
CA LEU A 153 19.58 -9.97 -0.68
C LEU A 153 19.50 -11.49 -0.88
N ILE A 154 18.38 -12.11 -0.54
CA ILE A 154 18.18 -13.57 -0.63
C ILE A 154 18.24 -14.04 -2.09
N VAL A 155 17.54 -13.35 -3.00
CA VAL A 155 17.57 -13.65 -4.44
C VAL A 155 18.97 -13.44 -5.02
N GLY A 156 19.67 -12.40 -4.59
CA GLY A 156 21.05 -12.11 -5.00
C GLY A 156 22.02 -13.21 -4.58
N ILE A 157 21.93 -13.69 -3.34
CA ILE A 157 22.73 -14.82 -2.84
C ILE A 157 22.43 -16.09 -3.64
N GLY A 158 21.15 -16.42 -3.84
CA GLY A 158 20.75 -17.62 -4.57
C GLY A 158 21.20 -17.61 -6.04
N SER A 159 21.05 -16.47 -6.72
CA SER A 159 21.51 -16.26 -8.10
C SER A 159 23.03 -16.28 -8.20
N GLY A 160 23.71 -15.71 -7.21
CA GLY A 160 25.17 -15.70 -7.07
C GLY A 160 25.75 -17.11 -6.98
N ILE A 161 25.31 -17.88 -5.98
CA ILE A 161 25.80 -19.24 -5.74
C ILE A 161 25.52 -20.13 -6.96
N THR A 162 24.29 -20.12 -7.46
CA THR A 162 23.90 -20.96 -8.60
C THR A 162 24.67 -20.60 -9.86
N GLY A 163 24.81 -19.30 -10.15
CA GLY A 163 25.54 -18.81 -11.32
C GLY A 163 27.04 -19.11 -11.26
N VAL A 164 27.67 -18.96 -10.09
CA VAL A 164 29.10 -19.27 -9.91
C VAL A 164 29.38 -20.76 -10.06
N LEU A 165 28.55 -21.63 -9.46
CA LEU A 165 28.72 -23.09 -9.58
C LEU A 165 28.56 -23.56 -11.03
N LEU A 166 27.49 -23.13 -11.69
CA LEU A 166 27.22 -23.51 -13.08
C LEU A 166 28.28 -22.92 -14.03
N GLY A 167 28.67 -21.65 -13.83
CA GLY A 167 29.73 -21.00 -14.61
C GLY A 167 31.09 -21.67 -14.44
N ASN A 168 31.48 -22.03 -13.21
CA ASN A 168 32.73 -22.73 -12.95
C ASN A 168 32.76 -24.12 -13.62
N SER A 169 31.64 -24.85 -13.61
CA SER A 169 31.57 -26.15 -14.30
C SER A 169 31.73 -26.02 -15.83
N LEU A 170 31.20 -24.96 -16.44
CA LEU A 170 31.41 -24.66 -17.86
C LEU A 170 32.86 -24.25 -18.15
N LEU A 171 33.48 -23.46 -17.27
CA LEU A 171 34.89 -23.09 -17.36
C LEU A 171 35.80 -24.32 -17.33
N GLN A 172 35.56 -25.25 -16.41
CA GLN A 172 36.33 -26.51 -16.33
C GLN A 172 36.21 -27.34 -17.61
N LEU A 173 35.02 -27.42 -18.22
CA LEU A 173 34.84 -28.10 -19.51
C LEU A 173 35.57 -27.38 -20.65
N SER A 174 35.45 -26.05 -20.72
CA SER A 174 36.07 -25.24 -21.77
C SER A 174 37.60 -25.16 -21.67
N ARG A 175 38.18 -25.35 -20.47
CA ARG A 175 39.64 -25.38 -20.22
C ARG A 175 40.36 -26.27 -21.25
N ARG A 176 39.82 -27.43 -21.58
CA ARG A 176 40.44 -28.37 -22.54
C ARG A 176 40.63 -27.79 -23.95
N HIS A 177 39.75 -26.88 -24.37
CA HIS A 177 39.94 -26.19 -25.65
C HIS A 177 41.15 -25.25 -25.60
N LEU A 178 41.39 -24.60 -24.45
CA LEU A 178 42.57 -23.79 -24.23
C LEU A 178 43.83 -24.68 -24.21
N GLU A 179 43.82 -25.76 -23.44
CA GLU A 179 44.96 -26.70 -23.32
C GLU A 179 45.35 -27.29 -24.67
N ALA A 180 44.39 -27.80 -25.44
CA ALA A 180 44.63 -28.33 -26.77
C ALA A 180 45.21 -27.26 -27.71
N THR A 181 44.78 -26.00 -27.56
CA THR A 181 45.28 -24.91 -28.39
C THR A 181 46.68 -24.45 -27.97
N VAL A 182 47.03 -24.52 -26.69
CA VAL A 182 48.41 -24.28 -26.21
C VAL A 182 49.35 -25.32 -26.83
N TRP A 183 49.01 -26.60 -26.73
CA TRP A 183 49.78 -27.69 -27.35
C TRP A 183 49.89 -27.56 -28.88
N ALA A 184 48.79 -27.24 -29.55
CA ALA A 184 48.83 -26.98 -31.00
C ALA A 184 49.72 -25.78 -31.35
N THR A 185 49.80 -24.76 -30.48
CA THR A 185 50.67 -23.60 -30.67
C THR A 185 52.13 -24.00 -30.55
N VAL A 186 52.48 -24.85 -29.59
CA VAL A 186 53.84 -25.42 -29.45
C VAL A 186 54.24 -26.19 -30.71
N ILE A 187 53.36 -27.04 -31.22
CA ILE A 187 53.61 -27.82 -32.44
C ILE A 187 53.75 -26.89 -33.66
N HIS A 188 52.91 -25.87 -33.83
CA HIS A 188 52.99 -24.97 -34.98
C HIS A 188 54.26 -24.11 -34.96
N GLN A 189 54.61 -23.54 -33.82
CA GLN A 189 55.83 -22.71 -33.70
C GLN A 189 57.11 -23.55 -33.79
N SER A 190 57.07 -24.85 -33.47
CA SER A 190 58.19 -25.78 -33.65
C SER A 190 58.61 -26.00 -35.10
N GLN A 191 57.72 -25.74 -36.07
CA GLN A 191 57.95 -25.96 -37.51
C GLN A 191 58.40 -24.68 -38.25
N ASN A 192 58.50 -23.55 -37.55
CA ASN A 192 58.94 -22.29 -38.16
C ASN A 192 60.46 -22.34 -38.45
N HIS A 193 60.85 -22.06 -39.70
CA HIS A 193 62.24 -22.21 -40.17
C HIS A 193 63.18 -21.14 -39.60
N TYR A 194 62.68 -19.94 -39.33
CA TYR A 194 63.52 -18.82 -38.85
C TYR A 194 63.72 -18.84 -37.33
N HIS A 195 62.75 -19.35 -36.58
CA HIS A 195 62.73 -19.36 -35.11
C HIS A 195 61.97 -20.59 -34.60
N PRO A 196 62.60 -21.78 -34.56
CA PRO A 196 61.94 -22.99 -34.13
C PRO A 196 61.68 -22.99 -32.61
N GLY A 197 60.45 -23.32 -32.22
CA GLY A 197 60.07 -23.62 -30.83
C GLY A 197 59.46 -22.46 -30.04
N VAL A 198 59.00 -22.76 -28.83
CA VAL A 198 58.29 -21.83 -27.93
C VAL A 198 59.07 -21.65 -26.64
N GLN A 199 59.19 -20.41 -26.18
CA GLN A 199 59.82 -20.07 -24.89
C GLN A 199 59.05 -20.70 -23.72
N PHE A 200 59.77 -21.33 -22.80
CA PHE A 200 59.19 -21.95 -21.61
C PHE A 200 58.36 -20.97 -20.78
N LYS A 201 58.83 -19.73 -20.60
CA LYS A 201 58.10 -18.66 -19.88
C LYS A 201 56.71 -18.36 -20.46
N ARG A 202 56.49 -18.61 -21.76
CA ARG A 202 55.18 -18.42 -22.39
C ARG A 202 54.26 -19.61 -22.12
N ILE A 203 54.82 -20.80 -21.99
CA ILE A 203 54.09 -22.03 -21.69
C ILE A 203 53.75 -22.08 -20.20
N ALA A 204 54.70 -21.79 -19.32
CA ALA A 204 54.55 -21.80 -17.86
C ALA A 204 53.34 -20.98 -17.40
N ARG A 205 53.14 -19.78 -17.97
CA ARG A 205 51.97 -18.93 -17.67
C ARG A 205 50.61 -19.59 -17.91
N HIS A 206 50.52 -20.49 -18.90
CA HIS A 206 49.28 -21.23 -19.17
C HIS A 206 49.10 -22.41 -18.21
N VAL A 207 50.20 -22.95 -17.68
CA VAL A 207 50.20 -24.02 -16.67
C VAL A 207 49.82 -23.47 -15.29
N ASP A 208 50.30 -22.27 -14.94
CA ASP A 208 50.05 -21.65 -13.64
C ASP A 208 48.57 -21.25 -13.44
N ASP A 209 47.92 -20.74 -14.51
CA ASP A 209 46.48 -20.43 -14.49
C ASP A 209 45.82 -20.84 -15.81
N PRO A 210 45.31 -22.10 -15.90
CA PRO A 210 44.71 -22.66 -17.09
C PRO A 210 43.27 -22.18 -17.33
N THR A 211 42.72 -21.34 -16.43
CA THR A 211 41.37 -20.76 -16.53
C THR A 211 41.37 -19.25 -16.76
N SER A 212 42.55 -18.63 -16.85
CA SER A 212 42.68 -17.18 -17.00
C SER A 212 42.19 -16.65 -18.36
N PHE A 213 41.31 -15.64 -18.31
CA PHE A 213 40.91 -14.88 -19.49
C PHE A 213 42.08 -14.17 -20.18
N ILE A 214 42.98 -13.57 -19.39
CA ILE A 214 44.12 -12.80 -19.92
C ILE A 214 45.07 -13.71 -20.70
N ASN A 215 45.32 -14.91 -20.18
CA ASN A 215 46.15 -15.90 -20.86
C ASN A 215 45.47 -16.38 -22.15
N GLY A 216 44.18 -16.68 -22.12
CA GLY A 216 43.41 -17.02 -23.32
C GLY A 216 43.43 -15.93 -24.39
N PHE A 217 43.24 -14.67 -24.01
CA PHE A 217 43.25 -13.53 -24.93
C PHE A 217 44.63 -13.31 -25.55
N ARG A 218 45.69 -13.40 -24.74
CA ARG A 218 47.07 -13.32 -25.24
C ARG A 218 47.39 -14.48 -26.20
N LEU A 219 46.93 -15.69 -25.92
CA LEU A 219 47.10 -16.83 -26.83
C LEU A 219 46.39 -16.58 -28.16
N PHE A 220 45.15 -16.07 -28.12
CA PHE A 220 44.39 -15.69 -29.31
C PHE A 220 45.11 -14.62 -30.13
N TRP A 221 45.55 -13.54 -29.48
CA TRP A 221 46.30 -12.45 -30.09
C TRP A 221 47.60 -12.95 -30.74
N ASN A 222 48.40 -13.70 -29.99
CA ASN A 222 49.66 -14.26 -30.48
C ASN A 222 49.43 -15.17 -31.69
N ARG A 223 48.38 -15.99 -31.70
CA ARG A 223 48.09 -16.86 -32.85
C ARG A 223 47.64 -16.12 -34.11
N ILE A 224 46.98 -14.97 -33.97
CA ILE A 224 46.55 -14.14 -35.10
C ILE A 224 47.72 -13.38 -35.72
N PHE A 225 48.55 -12.75 -34.89
CA PHE A 225 49.61 -11.86 -35.37
C PHE A 225 50.93 -12.58 -35.65
N TYR A 226 51.16 -13.78 -35.11
CA TYR A 226 52.39 -14.53 -35.37
C TYR A 226 52.31 -15.35 -36.66
N THR A 227 53.26 -15.12 -37.57
CA THR A 227 53.31 -15.76 -38.90
C THR A 227 53.55 -17.26 -38.84
N GLY A 228 54.28 -17.77 -37.84
CA GLY A 228 54.52 -19.21 -37.66
C GLY A 228 53.28 -20.01 -37.25
N THR A 229 52.21 -19.36 -36.78
CA THR A 229 50.92 -19.98 -36.46
C THR A 229 49.85 -19.73 -37.51
N ALA A 230 50.17 -18.94 -38.54
CA ALA A 230 49.25 -18.57 -39.61
C ALA A 230 48.83 -19.81 -40.42
N ARG A 231 47.53 -19.88 -40.73
CA ARG A 231 46.93 -21.04 -41.41
C ARG A 231 47.62 -21.38 -42.73
N LYS A 232 47.99 -20.35 -43.52
CA LYS A 232 48.65 -20.51 -44.83
C LYS A 232 49.92 -21.37 -44.75
N ASN A 233 50.71 -21.20 -43.67
CA ASN A 233 51.99 -21.88 -43.50
C ASN A 233 51.88 -23.33 -43.00
N ARG A 234 50.70 -23.74 -42.52
CA ARG A 234 50.47 -25.06 -41.91
C ARG A 234 49.45 -25.94 -42.63
N THR A 235 48.87 -25.46 -43.73
CA THR A 235 47.83 -26.17 -44.49
C THR A 235 48.22 -27.61 -44.86
N HIS A 236 49.53 -27.87 -45.07
CA HIS A 236 50.04 -29.19 -45.48
C HIS A 236 49.95 -30.28 -44.40
N TYR A 237 49.84 -29.93 -43.11
CA TYR A 237 49.75 -30.91 -42.00
C TYR A 237 48.62 -30.63 -41.02
N ASP A 238 48.05 -29.43 -41.01
CA ASP A 238 46.93 -29.08 -40.15
C ASP A 238 46.11 -27.88 -40.68
N ALA A 239 44.93 -28.16 -41.22
CA ALA A 239 44.02 -27.17 -41.79
C ALA A 239 43.03 -26.54 -40.78
N ARG A 240 43.02 -26.97 -39.50
CA ARG A 240 41.95 -26.63 -38.54
C ARG A 240 42.05 -25.19 -38.02
N PRO A 241 40.93 -24.49 -37.75
CA PRO A 241 40.93 -23.11 -37.29
C PRO A 241 41.09 -23.00 -35.75
N TRP A 242 42.29 -23.27 -35.22
CA TRP A 242 42.56 -23.23 -33.77
C TRP A 242 42.22 -21.93 -33.05
N SER A 243 42.30 -20.78 -33.74
CA SER A 243 41.88 -19.50 -33.16
C SER A 243 40.39 -19.47 -32.78
N MET A 244 39.54 -20.25 -33.46
CA MET A 244 38.11 -20.39 -33.12
C MET A 244 37.90 -21.16 -31.82
N HIS A 245 38.78 -22.10 -31.47
CA HIS A 245 38.70 -22.82 -30.20
C HIS A 245 39.13 -21.94 -29.01
N VAL A 246 40.11 -21.05 -29.20
CA VAL A 246 40.44 -20.03 -28.19
C VAL A 246 39.28 -19.03 -28.04
N LEU A 247 38.69 -18.60 -29.16
CA LEU A 247 37.52 -17.72 -29.14
C LEU A 247 36.35 -18.36 -28.40
N PHE A 248 36.08 -19.65 -28.64
CA PHE A 248 35.06 -20.42 -27.92
C PHE A 248 35.31 -20.42 -26.41
N PHE A 249 36.54 -20.68 -25.96
CA PHE A 249 36.92 -20.59 -24.55
C PHE A 249 36.68 -19.19 -23.97
N LEU A 250 37.07 -18.14 -24.69
CA LEU A 250 36.87 -16.76 -24.24
C LEU A 250 35.38 -16.39 -24.12
N VAL A 251 34.54 -16.84 -25.06
CA VAL A 251 33.08 -16.66 -24.98
C VAL A 251 32.49 -17.44 -23.81
N ALA A 252 32.89 -18.69 -23.61
CA ALA A 252 32.47 -19.50 -22.47
C ALA A 252 32.87 -18.85 -21.14
N PHE A 253 34.05 -18.24 -21.06
CA PHE A 253 34.50 -17.49 -19.90
C PHE A 253 33.60 -16.29 -19.60
N VAL A 254 33.37 -15.43 -20.59
CA VAL A 254 32.51 -14.24 -20.42
C VAL A 254 31.10 -14.65 -20.00
N LEU A 255 30.52 -15.66 -20.65
CA LEU A 255 29.18 -16.16 -20.30
C LEU A 255 29.14 -16.72 -18.87
N SER A 256 30.18 -17.44 -18.44
CA SER A 256 30.28 -17.99 -17.08
C SER A 256 30.33 -16.92 -16.00
N VAL A 257 31.01 -15.79 -16.26
CA VAL A 257 31.11 -14.66 -15.32
C VAL A 257 29.81 -13.84 -15.27
N VAL A 258 29.10 -13.72 -16.39
CA VAL A 258 27.86 -12.92 -16.47
C VAL A 258 26.63 -13.71 -15.97
N LEU A 259 26.72 -15.03 -15.86
CA LEU A 259 25.63 -15.91 -15.48
C LEU A 259 24.92 -15.54 -14.15
N PRO A 260 25.62 -15.23 -13.03
CA PRO A 260 24.98 -14.75 -11.81
C PRO A 260 24.08 -13.53 -12.01
N PHE A 261 24.49 -12.61 -12.89
CA PHE A 261 23.72 -11.40 -13.21
C PHE A 261 22.50 -11.75 -14.07
N ILE A 262 22.62 -12.68 -15.02
CA ILE A 262 21.49 -13.17 -15.82
C ILE A 262 20.44 -13.80 -14.91
N PHE A 263 20.82 -14.67 -13.97
CA PHE A 263 19.88 -15.25 -13.02
C PHE A 263 19.23 -14.19 -12.12
N GLY A 264 19.99 -13.22 -11.63
CA GLY A 264 19.44 -12.10 -10.87
C GLY A 264 18.45 -11.22 -11.65
N ARG A 265 18.51 -11.23 -13.00
CA ARG A 265 17.55 -10.52 -13.87
C ARG A 265 16.35 -11.36 -14.29
N ILE A 266 16.47 -12.69 -14.27
CA ILE A 266 15.37 -13.62 -14.55
C ILE A 266 14.39 -13.70 -13.38
N VAL A 267 14.89 -13.51 -12.14
CA VAL A 267 14.04 -13.37 -10.96
C VAL A 267 13.50 -11.94 -10.91
N VAL A 268 12.20 -11.79 -11.14
CA VAL A 268 11.51 -10.51 -11.01
C VAL A 268 11.08 -10.35 -9.56
N ILE A 269 11.27 -9.14 -9.03
CA ILE A 269 10.86 -8.76 -7.68
C ILE A 269 9.86 -7.61 -7.83
N ASP A 270 8.61 -7.90 -7.52
CA ASP A 270 7.54 -6.91 -7.45
C ASP A 270 7.26 -6.52 -5.99
N THR A 271 6.66 -5.37 -5.79
CA THR A 271 6.25 -4.88 -4.47
C THR A 271 4.75 -4.70 -4.43
N GLU A 272 4.13 -5.15 -3.35
CA GLU A 272 2.72 -4.97 -3.07
C GLU A 272 2.57 -4.23 -1.74
N ILE A 273 1.63 -3.29 -1.70
CA ILE A 273 1.28 -2.56 -0.49
C ILE A 273 0.15 -3.35 0.17
N GLN A 274 0.40 -3.89 1.35
CA GLN A 274 -0.60 -4.60 2.14
C GLN A 274 -0.98 -3.77 3.36
N MET A 275 -2.29 -3.56 3.53
CA MET A 275 -2.83 -2.92 4.72
C MET A 275 -2.46 -3.71 5.97
N GLN A 276 -2.01 -3.03 7.01
CA GLN A 276 -1.65 -3.68 8.27
C GLN A 276 -2.90 -4.00 9.12
N GLU A 277 -3.72 -4.93 8.66
CA GLU A 277 -4.92 -5.37 9.37
C GLU A 277 -4.61 -6.11 10.68
N ASP A 278 -3.38 -6.63 10.83
CA ASP A 278 -2.97 -7.36 12.01
C ASP A 278 -2.83 -6.48 13.26
N GLY A 279 -2.67 -5.16 13.08
CA GLY A 279 -2.54 -4.17 14.16
C GLY A 279 -1.26 -4.29 15.00
N SER A 280 -0.24 -5.04 14.55
CA SER A 280 0.85 -5.42 15.45
C SER A 280 1.75 -4.27 15.88
N THR A 281 1.93 -3.26 15.03
CA THR A 281 2.84 -2.13 15.26
C THR A 281 2.14 -0.82 14.91
N TYR A 282 2.20 0.17 15.80
CA TYR A 282 1.57 1.47 15.57
C TYR A 282 2.48 2.62 15.98
N THR A 283 2.22 3.80 15.43
CA THR A 283 2.76 5.08 15.91
C THR A 283 1.62 5.90 16.51
N GLU A 284 1.90 6.65 17.57
CA GLU A 284 0.94 7.61 18.12
C GLU A 284 1.07 8.93 17.32
N VAL A 285 -0.04 9.40 16.77
CA VAL A 285 -0.09 10.64 15.96
C VAL A 285 -1.18 11.56 16.50
N ALA A 286 -0.95 12.87 16.44
CA ALA A 286 -1.96 13.88 16.78
C ALA A 286 -2.74 14.27 15.52
N ILE A 287 -4.06 14.23 15.63
CA ILE A 287 -5.00 14.67 14.58
C ILE A 287 -6.00 15.67 15.18
N ASN A 288 -6.73 16.38 14.34
CA ASN A 288 -7.81 17.27 14.78
C ASN A 288 -9.12 16.49 14.79
N GLY A 289 -9.33 15.81 15.92
CA GLY A 289 -10.43 14.88 16.15
C GLY A 289 -11.42 15.33 17.22
N ASP A 290 -11.14 16.44 17.91
CA ASP A 290 -11.91 16.95 19.05
C ASP A 290 -12.21 18.46 18.86
N ILE A 291 -12.91 19.07 19.82
CA ILE A 291 -13.25 20.50 19.88
C ILE A 291 -12.18 21.24 20.69
N SER A 292 -11.81 22.47 20.36
CA SER A 292 -10.96 23.31 21.23
C SER A 292 -11.82 24.20 22.14
N ASP A 293 -11.23 24.81 23.17
CA ASP A 293 -11.99 25.73 24.04
C ASP A 293 -12.47 26.97 23.26
N ALA A 294 -11.69 27.44 22.28
CA ALA A 294 -12.08 28.52 21.38
C ALA A 294 -13.25 28.14 20.46
N ASP A 295 -13.29 26.89 19.99
CA ASP A 295 -14.42 26.38 19.21
C ASP A 295 -15.71 26.36 20.07
N ASN A 296 -15.59 25.97 21.34
CA ASN A 296 -16.71 25.93 22.27
C ASN A 296 -17.24 27.34 22.61
N GLU A 297 -16.35 28.31 22.79
CA GLU A 297 -16.74 29.73 22.98
C GLU A 297 -17.52 30.26 21.77
N LYS A 298 -17.07 29.97 20.55
CA LYS A 298 -17.79 30.34 19.32
C LYS A 298 -19.16 29.67 19.22
N ALA A 299 -19.23 28.38 19.55
CA ALA A 299 -20.50 27.65 19.58
C ALA A 299 -21.47 28.27 20.60
N SER A 300 -21.00 28.62 21.80
CA SER A 300 -21.82 29.29 22.82
C SER A 300 -22.37 30.62 22.30
N ALA A 301 -21.54 31.43 21.65
CA ALA A 301 -21.98 32.69 21.07
C ALA A 301 -23.07 32.51 20.00
N LEU A 302 -22.99 31.46 19.18
CA LEU A 302 -24.00 31.11 18.19
C LEU A 302 -25.30 30.61 18.84
N VAL A 303 -25.21 29.80 19.90
CA VAL A 303 -26.37 29.35 20.65
C VAL A 303 -27.15 30.55 21.20
N ASP A 304 -26.45 31.48 21.87
CA ASP A 304 -27.09 32.61 22.53
C ASP A 304 -27.68 33.63 21.54
N SER A 305 -27.00 33.89 20.42
CA SER A 305 -27.40 34.93 19.46
C SER A 305 -28.34 34.45 18.35
N VAL A 306 -28.21 33.20 17.90
CA VAL A 306 -28.89 32.68 16.71
C VAL A 306 -29.82 31.54 17.07
N PHE A 307 -29.32 30.46 17.66
CA PHE A 307 -30.09 29.21 17.79
C PHE A 307 -31.13 29.21 18.91
N ASN A 308 -30.95 30.03 19.96
CA ASN A 308 -31.98 30.25 20.98
C ASN A 308 -33.13 31.15 20.49
N ASN A 309 -32.97 31.81 19.34
CA ASN A 309 -34.02 32.67 18.78
C ASN A 309 -34.99 31.86 17.93
N THR A 310 -36.17 31.55 18.50
CA THR A 310 -37.24 30.81 17.82
C THR A 310 -37.80 31.47 16.56
N LEU A 311 -37.51 32.76 16.32
CA LEU A 311 -37.88 33.46 15.08
C LEU A 311 -36.89 33.22 13.94
N LEU A 312 -35.67 32.75 14.23
CA LEU A 312 -34.61 32.57 13.25
C LEU A 312 -34.42 31.08 12.94
N THR A 313 -34.85 30.65 11.75
CA THR A 313 -34.48 29.34 11.20
C THR A 313 -33.14 29.47 10.47
N TRP A 314 -32.05 29.73 11.18
CA TRP A 314 -30.71 29.88 10.57
C TRP A 314 -30.00 28.53 10.41
N THR A 315 -29.15 28.40 9.39
CA THR A 315 -28.31 27.20 9.17
C THR A 315 -26.87 27.64 8.89
N LEU A 316 -25.89 26.87 9.38
CA LEU A 316 -24.46 27.16 9.30
C LEU A 316 -23.92 27.02 7.88
N SER A 317 -24.48 26.11 7.10
CA SER A 317 -24.17 25.91 5.68
C SER A 317 -25.45 26.01 4.84
N SER A 318 -25.30 26.46 3.59
CA SER A 318 -26.42 26.47 2.65
C SER A 318 -26.57 25.12 1.97
N TYR A 319 -27.76 24.81 1.44
CA TYR A 319 -27.97 23.61 0.63
C TYR A 319 -27.00 23.53 -0.57
N SER A 320 -26.70 24.68 -1.18
CA SER A 320 -25.76 24.76 -2.32
C SER A 320 -24.31 24.39 -1.98
N SER A 321 -23.95 24.46 -0.69
CA SER A 321 -22.66 24.00 -0.17
C SER A 321 -22.63 22.52 0.22
N HIS A 322 -23.71 21.73 0.05
CA HIS A 322 -23.71 20.30 0.44
C HIS A 322 -22.65 19.46 -0.29
N GLN A 323 -22.08 19.93 -1.40
CA GLN A 323 -20.90 19.27 -2.00
C GLN A 323 -19.66 19.30 -1.10
N SER A 324 -19.61 20.16 -0.07
CA SER A 324 -18.51 20.21 0.92
C SER A 324 -18.78 19.43 2.20
N LEU A 325 -20.02 18.96 2.45
CA LEU A 325 -20.32 18.21 3.66
C LEU A 325 -19.83 16.75 3.54
N PRO A 326 -19.27 16.16 4.62
CA PRO A 326 -18.78 14.80 4.57
C PRO A 326 -19.90 13.78 4.33
N GLN A 327 -19.56 12.70 3.62
CA GLN A 327 -20.51 11.60 3.35
C GLN A 327 -20.84 10.82 4.62
N VAL A 328 -22.04 10.25 4.67
CA VAL A 328 -22.46 9.34 5.75
C VAL A 328 -21.95 7.93 5.48
N VAL A 329 -21.53 7.24 6.54
CA VAL A 329 -21.25 5.80 6.53
C VAL A 329 -21.97 5.14 7.70
N ASP A 330 -22.57 3.99 7.45
CA ASP A 330 -23.26 3.18 8.45
C ASP A 330 -22.57 1.84 8.66
N PHE A 331 -22.52 1.38 9.91
CA PHE A 331 -22.00 0.07 10.27
C PHE A 331 -23.02 -0.67 11.12
N GLN A 332 -23.20 -1.96 10.83
CA GLN A 332 -23.93 -2.85 11.72
C GLN A 332 -23.07 -3.14 12.95
N TRP A 333 -23.65 -2.97 14.14
CA TRP A 333 -23.01 -3.25 15.41
C TRP A 333 -23.83 -4.27 16.19
N THR A 334 -23.21 -5.40 16.51
CA THR A 334 -23.78 -6.40 17.42
C THR A 334 -23.00 -6.31 18.72
N ASP A 335 -23.71 -6.07 19.83
CA ASP A 335 -23.07 -5.98 21.13
C ASP A 335 -22.42 -7.33 21.49
N PRO A 336 -21.10 -7.40 21.75
CA PRO A 336 -20.43 -8.63 22.15
C PRO A 336 -21.02 -9.26 23.41
N SER A 337 -21.61 -8.45 24.29
CA SER A 337 -22.25 -8.90 25.54
C SER A 337 -23.69 -9.39 25.33
N ASN A 338 -24.35 -8.97 24.25
CA ASN A 338 -25.75 -9.30 23.96
C ASN A 338 -25.94 -9.61 22.46
N SER A 339 -25.56 -10.84 22.08
CA SER A 339 -25.57 -11.30 20.69
C SER A 339 -26.94 -11.35 19.99
N SER A 340 -28.06 -11.21 20.71
CA SER A 340 -29.40 -11.22 20.11
C SER A 340 -29.81 -9.91 19.44
N TYR A 341 -29.00 -8.86 19.59
CA TYR A 341 -29.36 -7.52 19.20
C TYR A 341 -28.32 -6.89 18.26
N SER A 342 -28.78 -6.45 17.09
CA SER A 342 -27.98 -5.75 16.09
C SER A 342 -28.53 -4.35 15.88
N ASP A 343 -27.66 -3.36 15.96
CA ASP A 343 -27.97 -1.94 15.78
C ASP A 343 -27.24 -1.37 14.58
N VAL A 344 -27.65 -0.20 14.10
CA VAL A 344 -26.95 0.53 13.04
C VAL A 344 -26.36 1.81 13.62
N VAL A 345 -25.05 1.97 13.48
CA VAL A 345 -24.34 3.16 13.93
C VAL A 345 -23.95 3.99 12.73
N TYR A 346 -24.32 5.26 12.73
CA TYR A 346 -24.06 6.21 11.65
C TYR A 346 -22.91 7.14 12.01
N PHE A 347 -22.04 7.40 11.04
CA PHE A 347 -20.87 8.26 11.18
C PHE A 347 -20.77 9.23 10.01
N SER A 348 -20.19 10.40 10.28
CA SER A 348 -19.63 11.27 9.24
C SER A 348 -18.28 10.74 8.77
N GLN A 349 -18.03 10.64 7.47
CA GLN A 349 -16.70 10.39 6.93
C GLN A 349 -15.73 11.50 7.38
N ARG A 350 -14.45 11.14 7.55
CA ARG A 350 -13.41 12.10 7.95
C ARG A 350 -12.85 12.81 6.73
N THR A 351 -12.58 14.11 6.86
CA THR A 351 -11.88 14.86 5.81
C THR A 351 -10.36 14.74 5.97
N LYS A 352 -9.60 14.97 4.89
CA LYS A 352 -8.13 15.00 4.96
C LYS A 352 -7.60 16.08 5.90
N SER A 353 -8.35 17.17 6.05
CA SER A 353 -8.03 18.27 6.96
C SER A 353 -8.00 17.77 8.40
N GLN A 354 -9.05 17.05 8.83
CA GLN A 354 -9.16 16.53 10.20
C GLN A 354 -8.06 15.55 10.58
N LEU A 355 -7.50 14.80 9.62
CA LEU A 355 -6.40 13.85 9.89
C LEU A 355 -5.00 14.49 9.91
N LYS A 356 -4.90 15.83 9.82
CA LYS A 356 -3.64 16.57 9.94
C LYS A 356 -3.60 17.34 11.26
N ASN A 357 -2.41 17.41 11.86
CA ASN A 357 -2.18 18.17 13.10
C ASN A 357 -2.41 19.69 12.96
N THR A 358 -2.32 20.24 11.74
CA THR A 358 -2.56 21.67 11.46
C THR A 358 -3.88 21.91 10.72
N GLY A 359 -4.77 20.91 10.68
CA GLY A 359 -6.04 21.01 9.99
C GLY A 359 -7.14 21.66 10.82
N HIS A 360 -8.39 21.49 10.40
CA HIS A 360 -9.59 21.88 11.13
C HIS A 360 -10.78 21.04 10.65
N GLY A 361 -11.72 20.80 11.55
CA GLY A 361 -13.05 20.31 11.21
C GLY A 361 -14.08 21.44 11.13
N LEU A 362 -15.32 21.10 10.75
CA LEU A 362 -16.40 22.07 10.63
C LEU A 362 -16.88 22.61 12.00
N GLY A 363 -16.53 21.92 13.09
CA GLY A 363 -16.78 22.36 14.46
C GLY A 363 -16.00 23.59 14.92
N THR A 364 -15.22 24.24 14.05
CA THR A 364 -14.68 25.59 14.31
C THR A 364 -15.74 26.69 14.15
N PHE A 365 -16.90 26.34 13.55
CA PHE A 365 -18.03 27.23 13.27
C PHE A 365 -17.65 28.49 12.45
N GLU A 366 -16.59 28.41 11.65
CA GLU A 366 -16.18 29.49 10.78
C GLU A 366 -16.99 29.44 9.47
N THR A 367 -17.99 30.32 9.36
CA THR A 367 -18.85 30.48 8.18
C THR A 367 -18.14 31.13 6.98
N GLU A 368 -16.96 31.73 7.20
CA GLU A 368 -16.20 32.46 6.20
C GLU A 368 -14.77 31.92 6.11
N ARG A 369 -14.54 30.85 5.32
CA ARG A 369 -13.27 30.48 4.62
C ARG A 369 -13.23 28.98 4.27
N GLU A 370 -14.00 28.55 3.27
CA GLU A 370 -13.74 27.26 2.60
C GLU A 370 -13.59 27.39 1.07
N THR A 371 -13.16 28.55 0.58
CA THR A 371 -12.70 28.66 -0.82
C THR A 371 -11.43 27.84 -1.11
N ASN A 372 -10.74 27.32 -0.08
CA ASN A 372 -9.52 26.53 -0.23
C ASN A 372 -9.72 25.01 -0.19
N VAL A 373 -10.93 24.50 0.05
CA VAL A 373 -11.18 23.04 -0.04
C VAL A 373 -11.19 22.60 -1.51
N LEU A 374 -11.57 23.50 -2.44
CA LEU A 374 -11.60 23.25 -3.88
C LEU A 374 -10.24 23.28 -4.59
N GLU A 375 -9.19 23.89 -4.01
CA GLU A 375 -7.85 23.84 -4.60
C GLU A 375 -7.20 22.45 -4.52
N SER A 376 -7.78 21.54 -3.72
CA SER A 376 -7.35 20.13 -3.69
C SER A 376 -8.11 19.20 -4.65
N SER A 377 -9.18 19.70 -5.30
CA SER A 377 -10.11 18.89 -6.10
C SER A 377 -10.28 19.32 -7.56
N ILE A 378 -9.51 20.30 -8.04
CA ILE A 378 -9.19 20.36 -9.48
C ILE A 378 -8.25 19.20 -9.77
N HIS A 379 -8.86 18.04 -10.03
CA HIS A 379 -8.26 16.95 -10.76
C HIS A 379 -7.73 17.53 -12.09
N THR A 380 -6.45 17.87 -12.11
CA THR A 380 -5.65 17.37 -13.22
C THR A 380 -5.92 15.87 -13.23
N PRO A 381 -6.45 15.29 -14.32
CA PRO A 381 -6.47 13.85 -14.42
C PRO A 381 -5.01 13.47 -14.22
N ALA A 382 -4.71 12.82 -13.09
CA ALA A 382 -3.43 12.19 -12.89
C ALA A 382 -3.28 11.33 -14.13
N SER A 383 -2.44 11.80 -15.04
CA SER A 383 -2.12 11.13 -16.28
C SER A 383 -1.87 9.69 -15.87
N MET A 384 -2.60 8.72 -16.43
CA MET A 384 -2.46 7.28 -16.06
C MET A 384 -1.00 6.79 -16.13
N THR A 385 -0.12 7.59 -16.73
CA THR A 385 1.34 7.51 -16.68
C THR A 385 1.99 7.67 -15.28
N SER A 386 1.30 8.13 -14.23
CA SER A 386 1.86 8.26 -12.86
C SER A 386 1.55 7.09 -11.92
N LEU A 387 0.77 6.08 -12.34
CA LEU A 387 0.59 4.84 -11.56
C LEU A 387 1.90 4.05 -11.38
N ASN A 388 2.95 4.42 -12.11
CA ASN A 388 4.30 3.85 -11.98
C ASN A 388 5.24 4.69 -11.09
N ALA A 389 4.80 5.84 -10.57
CA ALA A 389 5.49 6.55 -9.50
C ALA A 389 4.95 6.00 -8.19
N GLY A 390 5.77 5.22 -7.48
CA GLY A 390 5.37 4.43 -6.30
C GLY A 390 4.35 5.15 -5.43
N MET A 391 3.15 4.57 -5.32
CA MET A 391 2.12 5.06 -4.40
C MET A 391 2.75 5.21 -3.01
N VAL A 392 2.57 6.37 -2.40
CA VAL A 392 2.94 6.57 -1.00
C VAL A 392 2.00 5.67 -0.19
N PRO A 393 2.54 4.71 0.60
CA PRO A 393 1.73 3.79 1.38
C PRO A 393 0.77 4.56 2.29
N GLY A 394 -0.46 4.08 2.41
CA GLY A 394 -1.45 4.64 3.30
C GLY A 394 -1.21 4.23 4.75
N ASN A 395 -2.15 4.62 5.59
CA ASN A 395 -2.20 4.19 6.98
C ASN A 395 -3.65 4.00 7.44
N ILE A 396 -3.85 3.01 8.31
CA ILE A 396 -5.09 2.90 9.09
C ILE A 396 -4.93 3.75 10.34
N VAL A 397 -5.82 4.70 10.54
CA VAL A 397 -5.89 5.55 11.72
C VAL A 397 -7.04 5.05 12.60
N ARG A 398 -6.70 4.46 13.74
CA ARG A 398 -7.67 4.07 14.77
C ARG A 398 -7.89 5.21 15.74
N GLN A 399 -9.12 5.68 15.82
CA GLN A 399 -9.48 6.87 16.57
C GLN A 399 -10.87 6.73 17.22
N PRO A 400 -11.12 7.40 18.35
CA PRO A 400 -12.47 7.61 18.81
C PRO A 400 -13.18 8.62 17.89
N GLN A 401 -14.45 8.39 17.64
CA GLN A 401 -15.30 9.21 16.78
C GLN A 401 -16.74 9.19 17.29
N TRP A 402 -17.42 10.35 17.22
CA TRP A 402 -18.84 10.46 17.53
C TRP A 402 -19.69 9.70 16.51
N GLY A 403 -20.57 8.83 16.98
CA GLY A 403 -21.54 8.08 16.17
C GLY A 403 -22.96 8.23 16.70
N ILE A 404 -23.93 8.06 15.81
CA ILE A 404 -25.36 8.18 16.11
C ILE A 404 -26.01 6.81 16.11
N ARG A 405 -26.86 6.57 17.11
CA ARG A 405 -27.87 5.51 17.10
C ARG A 405 -29.23 6.14 17.38
N ILE A 406 -30.24 5.77 16.61
CA ILE A 406 -31.59 6.32 16.76
C ILE A 406 -32.60 5.19 16.67
N LYS A 407 -33.62 5.25 17.54
CA LYS A 407 -34.73 4.32 17.53
C LYS A 407 -36.03 5.10 17.57
N CYS A 408 -36.97 4.74 16.69
CA CYS A 408 -38.23 5.45 16.55
C CYS A 408 -39.45 4.54 16.72
N ASP A 409 -40.53 5.08 17.27
CA ASP A 409 -41.86 4.47 17.35
C ASP A 409 -42.94 5.45 16.84
N LYS A 410 -43.89 4.93 16.06
CA LYS A 410 -45.02 5.71 15.53
C LYS A 410 -46.02 6.01 16.65
N ILE A 411 -46.43 7.26 16.76
CA ILE A 411 -47.44 7.69 17.74
C ILE A 411 -48.84 7.32 17.23
N PRO A 412 -49.65 6.60 18.03
CA PRO A 412 -51.03 6.29 17.67
C PRO A 412 -51.89 7.55 17.51
N GLY A 413 -52.85 7.52 16.57
CA GLY A 413 -53.73 8.67 16.29
C GLY A 413 -54.56 9.15 17.49
N ASN A 414 -54.90 8.25 18.41
CA ASN A 414 -55.59 8.60 19.66
C ASN A 414 -54.77 9.51 20.59
N ASN A 415 -53.47 9.66 20.32
CA ASN A 415 -52.55 10.52 21.04
C ASN A 415 -52.17 11.79 20.25
N ILE A 416 -52.92 12.12 19.20
CA ILE A 416 -52.77 13.35 18.43
C ILE A 416 -54.08 14.11 18.52
N LEU A 417 -54.01 15.39 18.88
CA LEU A 417 -55.12 16.34 18.81
C LEU A 417 -54.87 17.29 17.62
N PRO A 418 -55.55 17.09 16.47
CA PRO A 418 -55.33 17.88 15.26
C PRO A 418 -55.43 19.39 15.46
N VAL A 419 -56.47 19.85 16.15
CA VAL A 419 -56.77 21.27 16.39
C VAL A 419 -57.32 21.42 17.80
N SER A 420 -56.64 22.21 18.63
CA SER A 420 -57.11 22.65 19.95
C SER A 420 -58.00 23.90 19.84
N GLN A 421 -58.66 24.30 20.93
CA GLN A 421 -59.40 25.58 20.98
C GLN A 421 -58.53 26.81 20.68
N ALA A 422 -57.22 26.72 20.92
CA ALA A 422 -56.26 27.77 20.58
C ALA A 422 -55.67 27.62 19.17
N GLY A 423 -56.20 26.70 18.36
CA GLY A 423 -55.77 26.44 17.00
C GLY A 423 -54.44 25.68 16.89
N GLN A 424 -53.91 25.09 17.96
CA GLN A 424 -52.65 24.34 17.92
C GLN A 424 -52.89 22.84 17.73
N THR A 425 -51.94 22.16 17.10
CA THR A 425 -51.89 20.70 17.08
C THR A 425 -51.10 20.21 18.29
N TYR A 426 -51.64 19.25 19.05
CA TYR A 426 -50.92 18.64 20.17
C TYR A 426 -50.58 17.18 19.87
N VAL A 427 -49.34 16.79 20.17
CA VAL A 427 -48.92 15.39 20.15
C VAL A 427 -48.60 14.97 21.58
N PHE A 428 -49.30 13.94 22.05
CA PHE A 428 -49.15 13.38 23.39
C PHE A 428 -48.26 12.13 23.29
N ILE A 429 -47.10 12.14 23.93
CA ILE A 429 -46.17 11.02 23.91
C ILE A 429 -46.48 10.11 25.10
N PRO A 430 -46.86 8.83 24.91
CA PRO A 430 -47.11 7.91 26.02
C PRO A 430 -45.84 7.58 26.81
N LYS A 431 -45.97 7.35 28.13
CA LYS A 431 -44.86 6.88 28.98
C LYS A 431 -44.32 5.54 28.53
N ASP A 432 -45.20 4.63 28.12
CA ASP A 432 -44.82 3.29 27.66
C ASP A 432 -43.97 3.34 26.38
N THR A 433 -44.25 4.28 25.47
CA THR A 433 -43.43 4.51 24.27
C THR A 433 -42.01 4.93 24.66
N ILE A 434 -41.86 5.90 25.57
CA ILE A 434 -40.53 6.32 26.03
C ILE A 434 -39.82 5.22 26.80
N ALA A 435 -40.53 4.47 27.66
CA ALA A 435 -39.97 3.35 28.39
C ALA A 435 -39.45 2.27 27.43
N SER A 436 -40.22 1.90 26.40
CA SER A 436 -39.83 0.96 25.35
C SER A 436 -38.58 1.42 24.60
N LEU A 437 -38.55 2.69 24.16
CA LEU A 437 -37.41 3.26 23.44
C LEU A 437 -36.16 3.38 24.32
N SER A 438 -36.30 3.68 25.63
CA SER A 438 -35.17 3.74 26.57
C SER A 438 -34.64 2.34 26.89
N ASP A 439 -35.53 1.36 27.08
CA ASP A 439 -35.19 -0.04 27.34
C ASP A 439 -34.45 -0.68 26.16
N TYR A 440 -34.80 -0.31 24.92
CA TYR A 440 -34.07 -0.71 23.70
C TYR A 440 -32.56 -0.42 23.81
N TYR A 441 -32.17 0.65 24.50
CA TYR A 441 -30.77 1.04 24.74
C TYR A 441 -30.24 0.69 26.13
N GLY A 442 -31.01 -0.06 26.93
CA GLY A 442 -30.68 -0.39 28.32
C GLY A 442 -30.58 0.84 29.22
N LYS A 443 -31.28 1.93 28.89
CA LYS A 443 -31.30 3.16 29.69
C LYS A 443 -32.54 3.20 30.58
N PRO A 444 -32.42 3.72 31.82
CA PRO A 444 -33.57 3.91 32.68
C PRO A 444 -34.52 4.96 32.08
N PRO A 445 -35.85 4.84 32.26
CA PRO A 445 -36.77 5.86 31.80
C PRO A 445 -36.45 7.22 32.46
N PRO A 446 -36.63 8.35 31.75
CA PRO A 446 -36.33 9.68 32.29
C PRO A 446 -37.18 9.97 33.52
N THR A 447 -36.56 10.45 34.60
CA THR A 447 -37.23 10.74 35.88
C THR A 447 -37.80 12.15 35.97
N SER A 448 -37.26 13.08 35.19
CA SER A 448 -37.72 14.47 35.12
C SER A 448 -37.94 14.86 33.67
N PHE A 449 -39.16 15.26 33.34
CA PHE A 449 -39.46 15.92 32.07
C PHE A 449 -40.38 17.10 32.37
N PRO A 450 -40.13 18.29 31.81
CA PRO A 450 -41.11 19.35 31.89
C PRO A 450 -42.35 18.87 31.17
N ILE A 451 -43.44 18.64 31.92
CA ILE A 451 -44.75 18.51 31.29
C ILE A 451 -44.98 19.89 30.68
N PHE A 452 -44.74 20.00 29.37
CA PHE A 452 -45.28 21.09 28.58
C PHE A 452 -46.79 20.88 28.67
N GLY A 453 -47.40 21.47 29.70
CA GLY A 453 -48.85 21.47 29.82
C GLY A 453 -49.44 22.17 28.60
N THR A 454 -50.72 21.96 28.37
CA THR A 454 -51.46 22.89 27.51
C THR A 454 -51.22 24.30 28.04
N LYS A 455 -50.84 25.25 27.18
CA LYS A 455 -50.55 26.63 27.60
C LYS A 455 -51.76 27.19 28.38
N PRO A 456 -51.58 28.12 29.34
CA PRO A 456 -52.72 28.73 30.03
C PRO A 456 -53.69 29.37 29.01
N GLY A 457 -54.89 28.81 28.86
CA GLY A 457 -55.88 29.20 27.84
C GLY A 457 -56.17 28.14 26.77
N ASP A 458 -55.29 27.15 26.61
CA ASP A 458 -55.52 25.96 25.80
C ASP A 458 -56.24 24.92 26.69
N GLN A 459 -57.35 24.37 26.19
CA GLN A 459 -58.35 23.52 26.86
C GLN A 459 -57.80 22.49 27.89
N GLU A 460 -58.68 22.09 28.82
CA GLU A 460 -58.55 20.88 29.64
C GLU A 460 -58.20 19.66 28.75
N TRP A 461 -57.31 18.81 29.26
CA TRP A 461 -56.80 17.60 28.62
C TRP A 461 -57.91 16.80 27.88
N PRO A 462 -57.67 16.29 26.65
CA PRO A 462 -58.69 15.55 25.92
C PRO A 462 -59.27 14.40 26.75
N SER A 463 -60.60 14.23 26.75
CA SER A 463 -61.30 13.26 27.63
C SER A 463 -60.91 11.80 27.36
N ASN A 464 -60.39 11.51 26.17
CA ASN A 464 -59.88 10.22 25.75
C ASN A 464 -58.41 9.96 26.16
N MET A 465 -57.73 10.95 26.76
CA MET A 465 -56.32 10.84 27.17
C MET A 465 -56.19 11.01 28.68
N LYS A 466 -55.23 10.32 29.29
CA LYS A 466 -54.95 10.41 30.72
C LYS A 466 -53.60 11.08 30.95
N GLN A 467 -53.59 12.17 31.70
CA GLN A 467 -52.35 12.86 32.06
C GLN A 467 -51.37 11.96 32.82
N SER A 468 -51.86 10.96 33.57
CA SER A 468 -51.02 9.99 34.29
C SER A 468 -50.15 9.12 33.36
N ASP A 469 -50.63 8.86 32.15
CA ASP A 469 -50.06 7.89 31.22
C ASP A 469 -49.23 8.57 30.11
N THR A 470 -49.29 9.90 30.07
CA THR A 470 -48.55 10.73 29.11
C THR A 470 -47.23 11.22 29.71
N PHE A 471 -46.16 11.06 28.92
CA PHE A 471 -44.83 11.56 29.22
C PHE A 471 -44.71 13.06 28.93
N ALA A 472 -45.15 13.49 27.74
CA ALA A 472 -45.09 14.87 27.29
C ALA A 472 -46.27 15.22 26.37
N ALA A 473 -46.74 16.46 26.41
CA ALA A 473 -47.68 17.00 25.43
C ALA A 473 -47.00 18.15 24.68
N VAL A 474 -46.74 17.96 23.38
CA VAL A 474 -45.96 18.93 22.60
C VAL A 474 -46.90 19.72 21.68
N PRO A 475 -46.97 21.06 21.84
CA PRO A 475 -47.73 21.91 20.94
C PRO A 475 -46.95 22.23 19.65
N PHE A 476 -47.65 22.18 18.52
CA PHE A 476 -47.17 22.62 17.22
C PHE A 476 -48.10 23.68 16.63
N TRP A 477 -47.53 24.75 16.10
CA TRP A 477 -48.28 25.84 15.47
C TRP A 477 -48.84 25.40 14.11
N PRO A 478 -50.07 25.81 13.73
CA PRO A 478 -50.68 25.51 12.43
C PRO A 478 -50.12 26.44 11.34
N ASN A 479 -48.80 26.41 11.15
CA ASN A 479 -48.04 27.29 10.26
C ASN A 479 -47.97 26.82 8.81
N GLY A 480 -48.82 25.89 8.39
CA GLY A 480 -48.83 25.37 7.02
C GLY A 480 -47.66 24.42 6.68
N VAL A 481 -46.70 24.20 7.58
CA VAL A 481 -45.57 23.31 7.26
C VAL A 481 -45.95 21.84 7.37
N THR A 482 -45.42 21.04 6.45
CA THR A 482 -45.70 19.61 6.38
C THR A 482 -44.96 18.85 7.45
N LEU A 483 -43.68 19.16 7.66
CA LEU A 483 -42.88 18.60 8.75
C LEU A 483 -42.69 19.62 9.87
N SER A 484 -43.24 19.32 11.04
CA SER A 484 -42.92 20.00 12.28
C SER A 484 -42.04 19.15 13.17
N TYR A 485 -41.14 19.80 13.90
CA TYR A 485 -40.08 19.12 14.62
C TYR A 485 -39.92 19.68 16.03
N PHE A 486 -39.72 18.80 16.99
CA PHE A 486 -39.44 19.14 18.38
C PHE A 486 -38.31 18.23 18.89
N SER A 487 -37.34 18.81 19.56
CA SER A 487 -36.27 18.06 20.22
C SER A 487 -36.10 18.51 21.66
N PHE A 488 -35.79 17.57 22.53
CA PHE A 488 -35.51 17.84 23.93
C PHE A 488 -34.48 16.86 24.51
N PRO A 489 -33.45 17.33 25.22
CA PRO A 489 -32.49 16.44 25.89
C PRO A 489 -33.16 15.66 27.04
N LEU A 490 -33.09 14.33 27.03
CA LEU A 490 -33.80 13.48 28.01
C LEU A 490 -33.09 13.34 29.36
N TYR A 491 -31.76 13.47 29.36
CA TYR A 491 -30.91 13.35 30.54
C TYR A 491 -29.97 14.56 30.61
N ASP A 492 -28.88 14.41 31.37
CA ASP A 492 -27.84 15.42 31.40
C ASP A 492 -27.23 15.66 29.99
N ILE A 493 -27.04 16.93 29.64
CA ILE A 493 -26.52 17.37 28.34
C ILE A 493 -24.99 17.29 28.36
N GLY A 494 -24.48 16.06 28.47
CA GLY A 494 -23.08 15.75 28.30
C GLY A 494 -22.21 15.86 29.55
N SER A 495 -22.70 16.29 30.71
CA SER A 495 -21.86 16.46 31.92
C SER A 495 -21.22 15.16 32.42
N ASN A 496 -21.83 14.01 32.09
CA ASN A 496 -21.33 12.69 32.48
C ASN A 496 -20.21 12.16 31.56
N GLY A 497 -19.84 12.92 30.52
CA GLY A 497 -18.78 12.57 29.57
C GLY A 497 -19.12 11.43 28.60
N THR A 498 -20.32 10.84 28.69
CA THR A 498 -20.70 9.64 27.92
C THR A 498 -21.38 9.93 26.59
N GLY A 499 -21.68 11.21 26.30
CA GLY A 499 -22.39 11.62 25.10
C GLY A 499 -23.69 12.37 25.38
N PHE A 500 -24.57 12.38 24.38
CA PHE A 500 -25.83 13.11 24.40
C PHE A 500 -26.99 12.18 24.08
N VAL A 501 -28.13 12.42 24.71
CA VAL A 501 -29.35 11.67 24.44
C VAL A 501 -30.51 12.64 24.36
N SER A 502 -31.22 12.61 23.25
CA SER A 502 -32.37 13.46 22.99
C SER A 502 -33.60 12.66 22.63
N LEU A 503 -34.74 13.25 23.00
CA LEU A 503 -36.05 12.90 22.48
C LEU A 503 -36.29 13.75 21.25
N GLU A 504 -36.57 13.07 20.16
CA GLU A 504 -36.87 13.66 18.87
C GLU A 504 -38.33 13.35 18.53
N LEU A 505 -39.13 14.38 18.27
CA LEU A 505 -40.53 14.24 17.88
C LEU A 505 -40.76 14.94 16.56
N ALA A 506 -41.25 14.19 15.58
CA ALA A 506 -41.66 14.72 14.28
C ALA A 506 -43.16 14.53 14.08
N LEU A 507 -43.80 15.59 13.57
CA LEU A 507 -45.20 15.64 13.20
C LEU A 507 -45.30 15.95 11.71
N ILE A 508 -45.93 15.04 10.96
CA ILE A 508 -46.29 15.20 9.55
C ILE A 508 -47.75 15.65 9.46
N ARG A 509 -47.98 16.71 8.69
CA ARG A 509 -49.30 17.25 8.36
C ARG A 509 -49.41 17.43 6.87
N LEU A 510 -50.32 16.72 6.23
CA LEU A 510 -50.39 16.72 4.77
C LEU A 510 -51.84 16.78 4.30
N ASN A 511 -52.13 17.64 3.33
CA ASN A 511 -53.46 17.72 2.74
C ASN A 511 -53.74 16.46 1.90
N THR A 512 -54.87 15.81 2.16
CA THR A 512 -55.26 14.56 1.48
C THR A 512 -55.53 14.73 -0.01
N SER A 513 -55.71 15.96 -0.51
CA SER A 513 -55.72 16.26 -1.96
C SER A 513 -54.41 15.84 -2.64
N PHE A 514 -53.28 16.00 -1.96
CA PHE A 514 -51.95 15.66 -2.48
C PHE A 514 -51.49 14.26 -2.09
N ALA A 515 -52.24 13.58 -1.22
CA ALA A 515 -51.95 12.25 -0.71
C ALA A 515 -53.22 11.40 -0.72
N ALA A 516 -53.80 11.19 -1.90
CA ALA A 516 -55.04 10.45 -2.05
C ALA A 516 -54.94 8.97 -1.58
N GLN A 517 -53.72 8.41 -1.57
CA GLN A 517 -53.43 7.07 -1.06
C GLN A 517 -52.89 7.08 0.38
N GLY A 518 -52.85 8.25 1.03
CA GLY A 518 -52.31 8.44 2.36
C GLY A 518 -53.16 7.80 3.45
N GLN A 519 -52.55 6.96 4.28
CA GLN A 519 -53.12 6.37 5.48
C GLN A 519 -52.53 7.08 6.71
N PHE A 520 -53.24 8.11 7.16
CA PHE A 520 -52.86 8.90 8.33
C PHE A 520 -53.43 8.29 9.62
N SER A 521 -52.74 8.53 10.73
CA SER A 521 -53.17 8.08 12.06
C SER A 521 -54.46 8.76 12.51
N ILE A 522 -54.64 10.03 12.16
CA ILE A 522 -55.88 10.78 12.37
C ILE A 522 -56.05 11.83 11.27
N LEU A 523 -57.31 12.14 10.95
CA LEU A 523 -57.68 13.22 10.04
C LEU A 523 -58.22 14.39 10.85
N GLY A 524 -57.84 15.61 10.48
CA GLY A 524 -58.43 16.83 11.00
C GLY A 524 -59.82 17.10 10.44
N GLU A 525 -60.34 18.29 10.68
CA GLU A 525 -61.61 18.73 10.09
C GLU A 525 -61.49 18.91 8.55
N ALA A 526 -62.64 18.91 7.88
CA ALA A 526 -62.70 19.06 6.43
C ALA A 526 -62.29 20.48 6.00
N VAL A 527 -61.34 20.59 5.08
CA VAL A 527 -60.85 21.82 4.46
C VAL A 527 -61.17 21.75 2.95
N PRO A 528 -61.73 22.79 2.32
CA PRO A 528 -61.97 22.76 0.88
C PRO A 528 -60.66 22.84 0.09
N ASP A 529 -60.53 22.03 -0.96
CA ASP A 529 -59.43 22.11 -1.93
C ASP A 529 -59.61 23.28 -2.92
N ALA A 530 -58.67 23.42 -3.86
CA ALA A 530 -58.72 24.44 -4.91
C ALA A 530 -59.96 24.36 -5.82
N ASN A 531 -60.65 23.22 -5.87
CA ASN A 531 -61.88 23.00 -6.63
C ASN A 531 -63.14 23.07 -5.74
N GLY A 532 -63.00 23.37 -4.44
CA GLY A 532 -64.07 23.40 -3.46
C GLY A 532 -64.53 22.01 -2.97
N LEU A 533 -63.81 20.95 -3.28
CA LEU A 533 -64.07 19.60 -2.76
C LEU A 533 -63.56 19.48 -1.33
N ALA A 534 -64.31 18.78 -0.48
CA ALA A 534 -63.89 18.55 0.90
C ALA A 534 -62.67 17.61 0.94
N THR A 535 -61.54 18.13 1.41
CA THR A 535 -60.34 17.37 1.76
C THR A 535 -60.06 17.50 3.25
N HIS A 536 -59.02 16.84 3.74
CA HIS A 536 -58.67 16.86 5.16
C HIS A 536 -57.17 17.06 5.29
N ILE A 537 -56.73 17.60 6.43
CA ILE A 537 -55.32 17.51 6.80
C ILE A 537 -55.13 16.18 7.53
N GLY A 538 -54.25 15.33 7.01
CA GLY A 538 -53.85 14.08 7.62
C GLY A 538 -52.67 14.31 8.56
N TYR A 539 -52.69 13.63 9.72
CA TYR A 539 -51.68 13.76 10.77
C TYR A 539 -51.04 12.41 11.06
N ASP A 540 -49.71 12.40 11.07
CA ASP A 540 -48.88 11.28 11.48
C ASP A 540 -47.74 11.81 12.36
N ALA A 541 -47.38 11.09 13.42
CA ALA A 541 -46.27 11.50 14.29
C ALA A 541 -45.40 10.32 14.68
N VAL A 542 -44.13 10.60 14.96
CA VAL A 542 -43.12 9.62 15.39
C VAL A 542 -42.31 10.23 16.52
N ALA A 543 -42.06 9.44 17.55
CA ALA A 543 -41.13 9.79 18.64
C ALA A 543 -39.91 8.88 18.55
N CYS A 544 -38.72 9.46 18.72
CA CYS A 544 -37.47 8.74 18.67
C CYS A 544 -36.58 9.08 19.85
N ILE A 545 -35.76 8.13 20.27
CA ILE A 545 -34.60 8.38 21.12
C ILE A 545 -33.36 8.33 20.25
N GLU A 546 -32.62 9.43 20.25
CA GLU A 546 -31.36 9.59 19.52
C GLU A 546 -30.20 9.67 20.53
N ILE A 547 -29.17 8.86 20.30
CA ILE A 547 -27.98 8.74 21.15
C ILE A 547 -26.76 9.10 20.33
N PHE A 548 -25.99 10.05 20.84
CA PHE A 548 -24.68 10.45 20.33
C PHE A 548 -23.64 9.95 21.33
N GLU A 549 -22.78 9.03 20.92
CA GLU A 549 -21.77 8.46 21.80
C GLU A 549 -20.47 8.16 21.03
N PRO A 550 -19.32 8.09 21.71
CA PRO A 550 -18.04 7.83 21.06
C PRO A 550 -17.84 6.34 20.76
N TRP A 551 -17.25 6.06 19.60
CA TRP A 551 -16.90 4.74 19.09
C TRP A 551 -15.47 4.72 18.60
N ILE A 552 -14.78 3.58 18.72
CA ILE A 552 -13.46 3.40 18.14
C ILE A 552 -13.61 2.88 16.72
N VAL A 553 -13.12 3.65 15.74
CA VAL A 553 -13.27 3.37 14.31
C VAL A 553 -11.90 3.33 13.65
N ASP A 554 -11.70 2.37 12.75
CA ASP A 554 -10.55 2.32 11.86
C ASP A 554 -10.86 3.14 10.61
N VAL A 555 -10.06 4.18 10.34
CA VAL A 555 -10.19 5.05 9.16
C VAL A 555 -8.97 4.87 8.27
N TYR A 556 -9.16 4.42 7.04
CA TYR A 556 -8.07 4.32 6.08
C TYR A 556 -7.79 5.68 5.45
N ASN A 557 -6.55 6.13 5.58
CA ASN A 557 -6.06 7.38 5.02
C ASN A 557 -4.95 7.05 4.02
N SER A 558 -5.12 7.53 2.79
CA SER A 558 -4.15 7.31 1.73
C SER A 558 -3.88 8.59 0.96
N SER A 559 -2.79 8.58 0.19
CA SER A 559 -2.48 9.67 -0.74
C SER A 559 -3.49 9.78 -1.89
N VAL A 560 -4.26 8.71 -2.16
CA VAL A 560 -5.21 8.58 -3.27
C VAL A 560 -6.65 8.58 -2.73
N GLY A 561 -7.42 9.62 -3.04
CA GLY A 561 -8.81 9.75 -2.59
C GLY A 561 -8.98 10.26 -1.16
N ASN A 562 -10.22 10.44 -0.71
CA ASN A 562 -10.54 10.91 0.64
C ASN A 562 -10.42 9.78 1.68
N PRO A 563 -10.19 10.10 2.96
CA PRO A 563 -10.19 9.09 4.02
C PRO A 563 -11.52 8.34 4.07
N THR A 564 -11.46 7.05 4.37
CA THR A 564 -12.64 6.18 4.41
C THR A 564 -12.68 5.37 5.69
N SER A 565 -13.75 5.52 6.47
CA SER A 565 -14.03 4.63 7.60
C SER A 565 -14.23 3.20 7.12
N GLN A 566 -13.55 2.25 7.77
CA GLN A 566 -13.51 0.84 7.37
C GLN A 566 -14.40 -0.02 8.25
N LYS A 567 -14.32 0.14 9.58
CA LYS A 567 -15.10 -0.65 10.55
C LYS A 567 -15.13 0.00 11.93
N ILE A 568 -16.12 -0.39 12.72
CA ILE A 568 -16.11 -0.22 14.18
C ILE A 568 -15.18 -1.29 14.78
N VAL A 569 -14.25 -0.87 15.63
CA VAL A 569 -13.35 -1.76 16.39
C VAL A 569 -14.00 -2.15 17.70
N GLU A 570 -14.47 -1.16 18.46
CA GLU A 570 -15.15 -1.33 19.73
C GLU A 570 -15.99 -0.10 20.08
N LYS A 571 -16.95 -0.28 20.99
CA LYS A 571 -17.64 0.84 21.64
C LYS A 571 -16.72 1.44 22.70
N GLY A 572 -16.44 2.75 22.64
CA GLY A 572 -15.57 3.39 23.60
C GLY A 572 -15.03 4.75 23.16
N ASN A 573 -14.45 5.47 24.11
CA ASN A 573 -13.95 6.83 23.91
C ASN A 573 -12.42 6.96 23.91
N ILE A 574 -11.69 5.87 24.18
CA ILE A 574 -10.22 5.82 24.25
C ILE A 574 -9.74 4.63 23.44
N VAL A 575 -8.70 4.81 22.63
CA VAL A 575 -8.08 3.69 21.90
C VAL A 575 -7.24 2.85 22.87
N ARG A 576 -7.71 1.63 23.16
CA ARG A 576 -7.01 0.66 24.01
C ARG A 576 -6.29 -0.39 23.19
N ASP A 577 -5.38 -1.11 23.85
CA ASP A 577 -4.79 -2.31 23.27
C ASP A 577 -5.87 -3.38 23.14
N LEU A 578 -5.96 -4.02 21.97
CA LEU A 578 -6.88 -5.13 21.78
C LEU A 578 -6.48 -6.29 22.68
N GLU A 579 -7.39 -6.78 23.53
CA GLU A 579 -7.11 -7.85 24.49
C GLU A 579 -6.53 -9.13 23.85
N THR A 580 -6.87 -9.35 22.58
CA THR A 580 -6.44 -10.52 21.80
C THR A 580 -5.05 -10.37 21.19
N LYS A 581 -4.49 -9.15 21.11
CA LYS A 581 -3.23 -8.87 20.40
C LYS A 581 -2.41 -7.79 21.10
N LYS A 582 -1.20 -8.15 21.52
CA LYS A 582 -0.24 -7.19 22.06
C LYS A 582 0.28 -6.28 20.95
N GLU A 583 -0.26 -5.07 20.85
CA GLU A 583 0.21 -4.04 19.94
C GLU A 583 1.50 -3.40 20.49
N SER A 584 2.45 -3.05 19.61
CA SER A 584 3.70 -2.39 20.02
C SER A 584 3.83 -0.98 19.43
N LEU A 585 4.07 -0.01 20.31
CA LEU A 585 4.37 1.37 19.93
C LEU A 585 5.76 1.49 19.28
N ILE A 586 5.81 2.15 18.13
CA ILE A 586 7.04 2.60 17.48
C ILE A 586 7.23 4.09 17.80
N GLY A 587 8.32 4.41 18.50
CA GLY A 587 8.64 5.78 18.91
C GLY A 587 8.21 6.10 20.34
N GLU A 588 8.20 7.39 20.68
CA GLU A 588 7.76 7.88 21.99
C GLU A 588 6.27 8.17 22.00
N PRO A 589 5.56 7.90 23.12
CA PRO A 589 4.17 8.28 23.24
C PRO A 589 4.02 9.80 23.26
N ILE A 590 2.90 10.30 22.76
CA ILE A 590 2.58 11.73 22.82
C ILE A 590 2.33 12.11 24.28
N ARG A 591 3.10 13.08 24.78
CA ARG A 591 3.04 13.62 26.15
C ARG A 591 2.60 15.09 26.21
N ASP A 592 2.20 15.67 25.08
CA ASP A 592 1.72 17.05 25.03
C ASP A 592 0.39 17.16 25.82
N PRO A 593 0.31 18.01 26.86
CA PRO A 593 -0.92 18.18 27.64
C PRO A 593 -2.09 18.76 26.83
N ASN A 594 -1.82 19.41 25.69
CA ASN A 594 -2.86 19.96 24.82
C ASN A 594 -3.48 18.91 23.89
N VAL A 595 -2.87 17.72 23.80
CA VAL A 595 -3.38 16.61 22.99
C VAL A 595 -4.15 15.65 23.87
N ARG A 596 -5.46 15.56 23.65
CA ARG A 596 -6.36 14.68 24.41
C ARG A 596 -6.22 13.24 23.95
N LYS A 597 -6.51 12.28 24.82
CA LYS A 597 -6.49 10.84 24.50
C LYS A 597 -7.88 10.20 24.46
N ASN A 598 -8.88 10.94 24.91
CA ASN A 598 -10.26 10.51 25.00
C ASN A 598 -11.20 11.56 24.39
N LEU A 599 -12.29 11.09 23.77
CA LEU A 599 -13.44 11.95 23.49
C LEU A 599 -14.36 12.01 24.72
N THR A 600 -14.86 13.20 25.05
CA THR A 600 -15.77 13.42 26.18
C THR A 600 -16.78 14.51 25.82
N SER A 601 -18.03 14.33 26.28
CA SER A 601 -19.10 15.31 26.09
C SER A 601 -19.10 16.45 27.11
N GLU A 602 -18.30 16.39 28.19
CA GLU A 602 -18.35 17.30 29.35
C GLU A 602 -18.31 18.79 29.01
N ARG A 603 -17.63 19.14 27.92
CA ARG A 603 -17.40 20.52 27.46
C ARG A 603 -18.03 20.82 26.10
N MET A 604 -18.85 19.91 25.59
CA MET A 604 -19.37 19.96 24.24
C MET A 604 -20.86 20.32 24.21
N GLN A 605 -21.44 20.75 25.33
CA GLN A 605 -22.86 21.12 25.41
C GLN A 605 -23.24 22.19 24.38
N ALA A 606 -22.50 23.30 24.32
CA ALA A 606 -22.80 24.38 23.38
C ALA A 606 -22.59 23.95 21.91
N VAL A 607 -21.54 23.17 21.65
CA VAL A 607 -21.28 22.57 20.33
C VAL A 607 -22.42 21.66 19.90
N TYR A 608 -22.86 20.76 20.79
CA TYR A 608 -23.97 19.87 20.55
C TYR A 608 -25.26 20.65 20.26
N MET A 609 -25.60 21.63 21.09
CA MET A 609 -26.80 22.45 20.90
C MET A 609 -26.77 23.21 19.56
N ALA A 610 -25.65 23.84 19.21
CA ALA A 610 -25.49 24.56 17.95
C ALA A 610 -25.61 23.60 16.74
N ALA A 611 -24.90 22.47 16.78
CA ALA A 611 -24.91 21.47 15.70
C ALA A 611 -26.28 20.79 15.55
N HIS A 612 -26.93 20.49 16.67
CA HIS A 612 -28.26 19.87 16.71
C HIS A 612 -29.32 20.82 16.15
N GLN A 613 -29.38 22.05 16.63
CA GLN A 613 -30.33 23.04 16.10
C GLN A 613 -30.04 23.36 14.64
N ASN A 614 -28.78 23.36 14.21
CA ASN A 614 -28.42 23.45 12.79
C ASN A 614 -29.05 22.31 11.98
N SER A 615 -28.90 21.05 12.42
CA SER A 615 -29.49 19.89 11.74
C SER A 615 -31.01 19.99 11.65
N VAL A 616 -31.68 20.32 12.76
CA VAL A 616 -33.14 20.51 12.79
C VAL A 616 -33.57 21.62 11.82
N ASN A 617 -32.86 22.75 11.82
CA ASN A 617 -33.18 23.86 10.93
C ASN A 617 -32.95 23.50 9.44
N GLN A 618 -32.00 22.62 9.11
CA GLN A 618 -31.85 22.13 7.74
C GLN A 618 -33.07 21.31 7.32
N LEU A 619 -33.51 20.38 8.17
CA LEU A 619 -34.69 19.54 7.90
C LEU A 619 -35.96 20.38 7.69
N VAL A 620 -36.18 21.38 8.54
CA VAL A 620 -37.35 22.28 8.45
C VAL A 620 -37.31 23.12 7.16
N LYS A 621 -36.12 23.54 6.71
CA LYS A 621 -35.98 24.29 5.44
C LYS A 621 -36.21 23.42 4.21
N GLU A 622 -35.74 22.17 4.24
CA GLU A 622 -35.92 21.22 3.13
C GLU A 622 -37.37 20.79 2.93
N ASP A 623 -38.24 20.99 3.93
CA ASP A 623 -39.68 20.68 3.83
C ASP A 623 -40.38 21.47 2.71
N GLY A 624 -39.84 22.61 2.27
CA GLY A 624 -40.31 23.30 1.05
C GLY A 624 -41.71 23.90 1.14
N SER A 625 -42.34 23.89 2.31
CA SER A 625 -43.71 24.36 2.56
C SER A 625 -43.89 25.89 2.53
N ALA A 626 -42.92 26.62 1.97
CA ALA A 626 -43.01 28.08 1.78
C ALA A 626 -44.03 28.47 0.70
N ASP A 627 -44.37 27.56 -0.22
CA ASP A 627 -45.19 27.89 -1.39
C ASP A 627 -46.70 27.69 -1.15
N MET A 628 -47.11 26.70 -0.34
CA MET A 628 -48.52 26.41 -0.01
C MET A 628 -48.62 25.56 1.28
N ASP A 629 -49.73 25.71 2.00
CA ASP A 629 -49.97 25.00 3.26
C ASP A 629 -50.17 23.49 3.07
N TYR A 630 -49.42 22.69 3.84
CA TYR A 630 -49.52 21.23 3.99
C TYR A 630 -49.35 20.46 2.67
N VAL A 631 -48.37 20.87 1.85
CA VAL A 631 -47.98 20.22 0.59
C VAL A 631 -46.92 19.14 0.77
N PRO A 632 -46.84 18.11 -0.10
CA PRO A 632 -45.85 17.05 0.06
C PRO A 632 -44.43 17.58 -0.02
N SER A 633 -43.60 17.16 0.94
CA SER A 633 -42.15 17.35 0.91
C SER A 633 -41.44 16.05 0.57
N THR A 634 -40.22 16.14 0.03
CA THR A 634 -39.38 14.96 -0.24
C THR A 634 -39.16 14.15 1.02
N ILE A 635 -38.93 14.82 2.16
CA ILE A 635 -38.76 14.19 3.47
C ILE A 635 -40.00 13.38 3.85
N ALA A 636 -41.20 13.99 3.73
CA ALA A 636 -42.43 13.31 4.07
C ALA A 636 -42.63 12.02 3.25
N ILE A 637 -42.24 12.02 1.97
CA ILE A 637 -42.35 10.85 1.09
C ILE A 637 -41.28 9.80 1.40
N GLU A 638 -40.02 10.20 1.63
CA GLU A 638 -38.90 9.31 1.98
C GLU A 638 -39.14 8.53 3.29
N CYS A 639 -39.97 9.08 4.17
CA CYS A 639 -40.38 8.42 5.41
C CYS A 639 -41.54 7.42 5.23
N THR A 640 -41.91 7.09 3.98
CA THR A 640 -42.96 6.14 3.61
C THR A 640 -42.49 5.17 2.52
N ASP A 641 -43.27 4.13 2.21
CA ASP A 641 -42.99 3.20 1.10
C ASP A 641 -43.35 3.77 -0.29
N GLY A 642 -43.79 5.02 -0.33
CA GLY A 642 -44.26 5.73 -1.50
C GLY A 642 -43.17 6.23 -2.45
N LYS A 643 -43.55 6.64 -3.66
CA LYS A 643 -42.62 7.24 -4.65
C LYS A 643 -43.24 8.41 -5.39
N GLY A 644 -42.42 9.42 -5.66
CA GLY A 644 -42.82 10.61 -6.40
C GLY A 644 -43.60 11.62 -5.54
N PRO A 645 -43.88 12.81 -6.08
CA PRO A 645 -44.35 13.97 -5.32
C PRO A 645 -45.73 13.80 -4.67
N PHE A 646 -46.58 12.91 -5.18
CA PHE A 646 -47.90 12.61 -4.60
C PHE A 646 -47.96 11.21 -3.97
N GLY A 647 -46.79 10.62 -3.72
CA GLY A 647 -46.65 9.21 -3.36
C GLY A 647 -46.85 8.90 -1.89
N TYR A 648 -47.21 9.85 -1.04
CA TYR A 648 -47.30 9.61 0.41
C TYR A 648 -48.28 8.48 0.74
N THR A 649 -47.82 7.49 1.52
CA THR A 649 -48.62 6.35 1.98
C THR A 649 -48.87 6.40 3.48
N SER A 650 -48.02 5.82 4.31
CA SER A 650 -48.09 5.90 5.77
C SER A 650 -46.71 6.16 6.33
N LEU A 651 -46.60 7.04 7.33
CA LEU A 651 -45.34 7.23 8.06
C LEU A 651 -44.85 5.89 8.62
N SER A 652 -43.61 5.53 8.29
CA SER A 652 -42.90 4.39 8.83
C SER A 652 -41.83 4.87 9.81
N ALA A 653 -41.93 4.42 11.06
CA ALA A 653 -40.96 4.77 12.09
C ALA A 653 -39.53 4.34 11.71
N GLN A 654 -39.38 3.19 11.04
CA GLN A 654 -38.07 2.67 10.61
C GLN A 654 -37.46 3.46 9.45
N LEU A 655 -38.28 3.96 8.52
CA LEU A 655 -37.78 4.80 7.43
C LEU A 655 -37.39 6.18 7.97
N PHE A 656 -38.21 6.75 8.86
CA PHE A 656 -37.89 8.00 9.54
C PHE A 656 -36.61 7.89 10.37
N GLU A 657 -36.43 6.79 11.12
CA GLU A 657 -35.22 6.47 11.87
C GLU A 657 -33.96 6.56 11.00
N ARG A 658 -33.96 5.87 9.85
CA ARG A 658 -32.83 5.88 8.90
C ARG A 658 -32.60 7.24 8.27
N PHE A 659 -33.67 7.92 7.88
CA PHE A 659 -33.61 9.26 7.29
C PHE A 659 -32.97 10.24 8.28
N LYS A 660 -33.49 10.29 9.51
CA LYS A 660 -33.02 11.19 10.56
C LYS A 660 -31.57 10.92 10.94
N ALA A 661 -31.18 9.65 11.10
CA ALA A 661 -29.79 9.29 11.41
C ALA A 661 -28.81 9.80 10.33
N ARG A 662 -29.19 9.70 9.05
CA ARG A 662 -28.37 10.16 7.92
C ARG A 662 -28.31 11.68 7.85
N ALA A 663 -29.43 12.35 8.09
CA ALA A 663 -29.49 13.80 8.14
C ALA A 663 -28.54 14.35 9.22
N ASP A 664 -28.59 13.82 10.44
CA ASP A 664 -27.70 14.25 11.53
C ASP A 664 -26.25 13.82 11.34
N ALA A 665 -26.01 12.64 10.76
CA ALA A 665 -24.66 12.25 10.40
C ALA A 665 -24.01 13.21 9.38
N THR A 666 -24.82 13.90 8.57
CA THR A 666 -24.38 14.89 7.58
C THR A 666 -24.34 16.32 8.15
N ASN A 667 -25.33 16.71 8.95
CA ASN A 667 -25.57 18.10 9.33
C ASN A 667 -25.19 18.43 10.78
N LEU A 668 -24.94 17.41 11.61
CA LEU A 668 -24.60 17.54 13.03
C LEU A 668 -23.20 16.99 13.32
N LEU A 669 -22.94 15.70 13.04
CA LEU A 669 -21.68 15.05 13.41
C LEU A 669 -20.41 15.76 12.91
N PRO A 670 -20.36 16.34 11.69
CA PRO A 670 -19.16 17.05 11.24
C PRO A 670 -18.79 18.26 12.11
N TYR A 671 -19.78 18.87 12.77
CA TYR A 671 -19.59 20.01 13.67
C TYR A 671 -19.17 19.58 15.08
N MET A 672 -19.19 18.28 15.40
CA MET A 672 -18.64 17.75 16.66
C MET A 672 -17.12 17.55 16.62
N VAL A 673 -16.46 17.99 15.55
CA VAL A 673 -15.01 17.92 15.36
C VAL A 673 -14.52 19.28 14.88
N GLY A 674 -13.63 19.91 15.65
CA GLY A 674 -13.13 21.26 15.38
C GLY A 674 -11.61 21.26 15.22
N SER A 675 -10.95 22.14 15.98
CA SER A 675 -9.50 22.34 16.01
C SER A 675 -8.81 21.65 17.18
N GLY A 676 -9.55 20.90 18.01
CA GLY A 676 -9.00 20.18 19.16
C GLY A 676 -8.16 18.97 18.76
N SER A 677 -6.94 18.90 19.29
CA SER A 677 -6.01 17.80 19.01
C SER A 677 -6.31 16.56 19.84
N LEU A 678 -6.28 15.41 19.16
CA LEU A 678 -6.58 14.08 19.69
C LEU A 678 -5.45 13.12 19.29
N ALA A 679 -4.91 12.39 20.26
CA ALA A 679 -3.92 11.35 20.05
C ALA A 679 -4.62 10.08 19.57
N VAL A 680 -4.14 9.54 18.45
CA VAL A 680 -4.70 8.37 17.79
C VAL A 680 -3.59 7.40 17.37
N ARG A 681 -3.96 6.17 17.05
CA ARG A 681 -3.00 5.15 16.61
C ARG A 681 -2.98 5.07 15.09
N SER A 682 -1.80 5.16 14.51
CA SER A 682 -1.58 5.02 13.07
C SER A 682 -0.83 3.71 12.78
N TYR A 683 -1.44 2.83 12.01
CA TYR A 683 -0.86 1.59 11.51
C TYR A 683 -0.47 1.80 10.05
N SER A 684 0.83 1.87 9.77
CA SER A 684 1.31 2.13 8.41
C SER A 684 1.20 0.88 7.54
N ASP A 685 0.85 1.05 6.27
CA ASP A 685 0.82 -0.06 5.33
C ASP A 685 2.21 -0.71 5.19
N ARG A 686 2.22 -2.03 5.00
CA ARG A 686 3.44 -2.81 4.79
C ARG A 686 3.75 -2.92 3.31
N VAL A 687 4.96 -2.51 2.93
CA VAL A 687 5.48 -2.74 1.58
C VAL A 687 6.19 -4.09 1.57
N LEU A 688 5.48 -5.12 1.11
CA LEU A 688 6.01 -6.47 0.96
C LEU A 688 6.53 -6.66 -0.46
N ALA A 689 7.59 -7.46 -0.60
CA ALA A 689 8.12 -7.83 -1.89
C ALA A 689 7.82 -9.30 -2.19
N PHE A 690 7.47 -9.55 -3.44
CA PHE A 690 7.18 -10.87 -3.99
C PHE A 690 8.16 -11.14 -5.13
N ALA A 691 8.88 -12.26 -5.03
CA ALA A 691 9.78 -12.70 -6.07
C ALA A 691 9.11 -13.83 -6.89
N PHE A 692 9.30 -13.82 -8.20
CA PHE A 692 8.93 -14.92 -9.08
C PHE A 692 9.96 -15.12 -10.18
N ILE A 693 10.02 -16.35 -10.69
CA ILE A 693 10.97 -16.74 -11.72
C ILE A 693 10.28 -16.65 -13.07
N GLN A 694 10.86 -15.93 -14.02
CA GLN A 694 10.43 -16.02 -15.40
C GLN A 694 10.87 -17.38 -15.98
N HIS A 695 9.95 -18.33 -16.07
CA HIS A 695 10.26 -19.71 -16.46
C HIS A 695 10.86 -19.82 -17.87
N LEU A 696 10.31 -19.10 -18.85
CA LEU A 696 10.77 -19.17 -20.24
C LEU A 696 12.23 -18.73 -20.42
N PRO A 697 12.67 -17.53 -19.98
CA PRO A 697 14.07 -17.14 -20.10
C PRO A 697 15.01 -17.99 -19.25
N LEU A 698 14.55 -18.54 -18.10
CA LEU A 698 15.34 -19.49 -17.33
C LEU A 698 15.61 -20.77 -18.12
N ILE A 699 14.57 -21.36 -18.73
CA ILE A 699 14.69 -22.57 -19.54
C ILE A 699 15.62 -22.32 -20.73
N ILE A 700 15.46 -21.20 -21.44
CA ILE A 700 16.34 -20.84 -22.57
C ILE A 700 17.79 -20.71 -22.11
N THR A 701 18.03 -20.07 -20.96
CA THR A 701 19.38 -19.90 -20.40
C THR A 701 19.99 -21.25 -20.03
N LEU A 702 19.27 -22.11 -19.29
CA LEU A 702 19.76 -23.43 -18.90
C LEU A 702 20.01 -24.33 -20.12
N ALA A 703 19.13 -24.32 -21.11
CA ALA A 703 19.30 -25.08 -22.35
C ALA A 703 20.52 -24.58 -23.15
N SER A 704 20.75 -23.27 -23.20
CA SER A 704 21.91 -22.68 -23.87
C SER A 704 23.22 -23.06 -23.18
N PHE A 705 23.26 -23.01 -21.85
CA PHE A 705 24.44 -23.41 -21.07
C PHE A 705 24.72 -24.91 -21.17
N LEU A 706 23.67 -25.75 -21.13
CA LEU A 706 23.80 -27.18 -21.36
C LEU A 706 24.35 -27.48 -22.76
N ALA A 707 23.83 -26.82 -23.80
CA ALA A 707 24.33 -26.96 -25.17
C ALA A 707 25.80 -26.53 -25.30
N LEU A 708 26.20 -25.43 -24.63
CA LEU A 708 27.59 -25.01 -24.58
C LEU A 708 28.48 -26.02 -23.86
N GLY A 709 28.02 -26.61 -22.75
CA GLY A 709 28.72 -27.67 -22.01
C GLY A 709 28.89 -28.94 -22.84
N VAL A 710 27.85 -29.39 -23.55
CA VAL A 710 27.91 -30.52 -24.49
C VAL A 710 28.90 -30.23 -25.61
N CYS A 711 28.86 -29.02 -26.18
CA CYS A 711 29.81 -28.62 -27.21
C CYS A 711 31.25 -28.61 -26.69
N ALA A 712 31.48 -28.10 -25.49
CA ALA A 712 32.79 -28.07 -24.84
C ALA A 712 33.33 -29.48 -24.53
N ALA A 713 32.44 -30.43 -24.23
CA ALA A 713 32.82 -31.81 -23.95
C ALA A 713 33.12 -32.63 -25.21
N LEU A 714 32.29 -32.50 -26.25
CA LEU A 714 32.34 -33.36 -27.45
C LEU A 714 33.25 -32.83 -28.56
N PHE A 715 33.34 -31.51 -28.77
CA PHE A 715 34.06 -30.92 -29.90
C PHE A 715 35.51 -30.51 -29.60
N VAL A 716 36.15 -31.14 -28.62
CA VAL A 716 37.57 -30.87 -28.32
C VAL A 716 38.43 -31.34 -29.51
N PRO A 717 39.25 -30.46 -30.12
CA PRO A 717 40.03 -30.82 -31.30
C PRO A 717 41.11 -31.88 -30.96
N LYS A 718 41.42 -32.77 -31.91
CA LYS A 718 42.62 -33.62 -31.82
C LYS A 718 43.87 -32.76 -32.06
N LEU A 719 45.01 -33.08 -31.43
CA LEU A 719 46.25 -32.36 -31.70
C LEU A 719 46.71 -32.56 -33.16
N PRO A 720 47.48 -31.61 -33.73
CA PRO A 720 48.12 -31.78 -35.04
C PRO A 720 48.95 -33.07 -35.11
N ARG A 721 49.08 -33.66 -36.32
CA ARG A 721 49.83 -34.93 -36.55
C ARG A 721 49.33 -36.15 -35.76
N ASN A 722 48.07 -36.16 -35.32
CA ASN A 722 47.47 -37.25 -34.54
C ASN A 722 48.19 -37.57 -33.22
N MET A 723 48.91 -36.60 -32.64
CA MET A 723 49.52 -36.75 -31.33
C MET A 723 48.46 -37.03 -30.25
N PRO A 724 48.81 -37.84 -29.21
CA PRO A 724 47.93 -38.08 -28.09
C PRO A 724 47.61 -36.77 -27.36
N ARG A 725 46.38 -36.61 -26.87
CA ARG A 725 45.99 -35.41 -26.12
C ARG A 725 46.84 -35.26 -24.85
N ARG A 726 47.18 -34.02 -24.52
CA ARG A 726 47.93 -33.66 -23.32
C ARG A 726 47.20 -32.55 -22.57
N GLY A 727 47.11 -32.69 -21.25
CA GLY A 727 46.68 -31.61 -20.36
C GLY A 727 47.81 -30.62 -20.13
N LEU A 728 47.55 -29.60 -19.31
CA LEU A 728 48.60 -28.70 -18.81
C LEU A 728 49.21 -29.17 -17.49
N ASP A 729 48.79 -30.32 -16.97
CA ASP A 729 49.27 -30.86 -15.70
C ASP A 729 50.73 -31.37 -15.79
N LEU A 730 51.41 -31.39 -14.65
CA LEU A 730 52.83 -31.78 -14.54
C LEU A 730 53.13 -33.14 -15.20
N TYR A 731 52.25 -34.13 -15.02
CA TYR A 731 52.42 -35.46 -15.61
C TYR A 731 52.32 -35.46 -17.14
N SER A 732 51.50 -34.57 -17.73
CA SER A 732 51.40 -34.42 -19.19
C SER A 732 52.68 -33.84 -19.78
N TRP A 733 53.33 -32.92 -19.07
CA TRP A 733 54.62 -32.36 -19.45
C TRP A 733 55.77 -33.34 -19.25
N LEU A 734 55.81 -34.06 -18.12
CA LEU A 734 56.83 -35.09 -17.86
C LEU A 734 56.75 -36.22 -18.91
N ALA A 735 55.54 -36.66 -19.27
CA ALA A 735 55.36 -37.64 -20.33
C ALA A 735 55.87 -37.12 -21.69
N ALA A 736 55.70 -35.83 -21.98
CA ALA A 736 56.19 -35.19 -23.20
C ALA A 736 57.72 -35.12 -23.28
N PHE A 737 58.39 -34.87 -22.14
CA PHE A 737 59.84 -34.87 -22.05
C PHE A 737 60.43 -36.27 -22.05
N TYR A 738 59.78 -37.23 -21.38
CA TYR A 738 60.27 -38.62 -21.29
C TYR A 738 60.11 -39.38 -22.62
N ALA A 739 59.10 -39.03 -23.43
CA ALA A 739 58.90 -39.61 -24.76
C ALA A 739 59.77 -38.97 -25.86
N ASP A 740 60.73 -38.11 -25.51
CA ASP A 740 61.59 -37.33 -26.42
C ASP A 740 60.82 -36.45 -27.45
N GLU A 741 59.53 -36.19 -27.21
CA GLU A 741 58.71 -35.41 -28.13
C GLU A 741 58.95 -33.90 -28.04
N LEU A 742 59.50 -33.41 -26.92
CA LEU A 742 59.91 -32.03 -26.71
C LEU A 742 61.42 -31.94 -26.49
N VAL A 743 62.13 -31.37 -27.45
CA VAL A 743 63.59 -31.19 -27.43
C VAL A 743 63.93 -29.70 -27.34
N ILE A 744 65.02 -29.35 -26.68
CA ILE A 744 65.51 -27.96 -26.63
C ILE A 744 65.95 -27.51 -28.03
N ALA A 745 65.35 -26.42 -28.53
CA ALA A 745 65.65 -25.86 -29.84
C ALA A 745 67.05 -25.24 -29.85
N GLY A 746 67.95 -25.74 -30.71
CA GLY A 746 69.31 -25.21 -30.88
C GLY A 746 70.46 -26.19 -30.68
N LYS A 747 70.22 -27.50 -30.52
CA LYS A 747 71.29 -28.51 -30.46
C LYS A 747 71.56 -29.10 -31.87
N PRO A 748 72.81 -29.18 -32.35
CA PRO A 748 73.15 -29.97 -33.53
C PRO A 748 72.96 -31.47 -33.23
N GLU A 749 72.41 -32.20 -34.21
CA GLU A 749 72.30 -33.66 -34.18
C GLU A 749 73.70 -34.29 -34.09
N GLY A 750 74.02 -34.87 -32.93
CA GLY A 750 75.30 -35.56 -32.74
C GLY A 750 75.53 -36.00 -31.30
N ASN A 751 75.55 -37.32 -31.11
CA ASN A 751 76.05 -38.07 -29.94
C ASN A 751 75.31 -37.90 -28.60
N GLY A 752 74.36 -38.80 -28.34
CA GLY A 752 74.34 -39.77 -27.22
C GLY A 752 74.51 -39.31 -25.75
N GLY A 753 74.63 -38.02 -25.45
CA GLY A 753 74.78 -37.50 -24.09
C GLY A 753 73.47 -36.94 -23.53
N GLN A 754 73.11 -37.38 -22.32
CA GLN A 754 71.92 -36.94 -21.56
C GLN A 754 71.71 -35.41 -21.55
N PRO A 755 70.45 -34.94 -21.54
CA PRO A 755 70.12 -33.52 -21.60
C PRO A 755 70.34 -32.85 -20.23
N GLY A 756 71.53 -32.31 -20.00
CA GLY A 756 71.73 -31.38 -18.89
C GLY A 756 71.19 -29.99 -19.25
N LEU A 757 70.10 -29.55 -18.61
CA LEU A 757 69.89 -28.10 -18.47
C LEU A 757 71.08 -27.55 -17.67
N PRO A 758 71.78 -26.49 -18.12
CA PRO A 758 72.90 -25.92 -17.38
C PRO A 758 72.37 -25.10 -16.20
N ILE A 759 71.80 -25.76 -15.21
CA ILE A 759 71.41 -25.14 -13.94
C ILE A 759 72.64 -25.19 -13.04
N GLY A 760 73.30 -24.05 -12.85
CA GLY A 760 74.42 -23.94 -11.92
C GLY A 760 73.96 -24.22 -10.49
N ARG A 761 74.75 -24.97 -9.71
CA ARG A 761 74.45 -25.39 -8.32
C ARG A 761 74.26 -24.22 -7.32
N LYS A 762 74.36 -22.96 -7.76
CA LYS A 762 74.29 -21.72 -6.96
C LYS A 762 73.38 -20.63 -7.56
N MET A 763 72.55 -20.94 -8.54
CA MET A 763 71.61 -19.94 -9.09
C MET A 763 70.44 -19.70 -8.14
N GLU A 764 70.02 -18.44 -7.98
CA GLU A 764 68.81 -18.10 -7.24
C GLU A 764 67.56 -18.51 -8.03
N ILE A 765 66.44 -18.75 -7.35
CA ILE A 765 65.20 -19.26 -7.99
C ILE A 765 64.72 -18.31 -9.10
N GLU A 766 64.85 -17.00 -8.90
CA GLU A 766 64.48 -15.97 -9.89
C GLU A 766 65.41 -16.00 -11.11
N GLU A 767 66.71 -16.24 -10.91
CA GLU A 767 67.69 -16.41 -11.99
C GLU A 767 67.44 -17.71 -12.75
N ILE A 768 67.08 -18.80 -12.06
CA ILE A 768 66.69 -20.08 -12.66
C ILE A 768 65.42 -19.90 -13.50
N GLU A 769 64.41 -19.19 -13.00
CA GLU A 769 63.17 -18.93 -13.73
C GLU A 769 63.41 -18.07 -14.97
N GLN A 770 64.28 -17.06 -14.88
CA GLN A 770 64.65 -16.23 -16.01
C GLN A 770 65.45 -17.03 -17.05
N HIS A 771 66.43 -17.83 -16.61
CA HIS A 771 67.31 -18.59 -17.50
C HIS A 771 66.58 -19.75 -18.19
N ILE A 772 65.79 -20.53 -17.44
CA ILE A 772 64.96 -21.62 -17.99
C ILE A 772 63.79 -21.04 -18.80
N GLY A 773 63.24 -19.90 -18.37
CA GLY A 773 62.13 -19.23 -19.04
C GLY A 773 62.42 -18.83 -20.49
N GLU A 774 63.69 -18.53 -20.81
CA GLU A 774 64.13 -18.15 -22.15
C GLU A 774 64.41 -19.36 -23.07
N VAL A 775 64.57 -20.56 -22.50
CA VAL A 775 64.78 -21.81 -23.25
C VAL A 775 63.58 -22.07 -24.15
N ARG A 776 63.86 -22.38 -25.42
CA ARG A 776 62.83 -22.72 -26.41
C ARG A 776 62.74 -24.22 -26.57
N PHE A 777 61.53 -24.75 -26.50
CA PHE A 777 61.24 -26.16 -26.76
C PHE A 777 60.64 -26.32 -28.16
N ARG A 778 61.16 -27.29 -28.91
CA ARG A 778 60.68 -27.71 -30.23
C ARG A 778 60.05 -29.09 -30.09
N CYS A 779 58.88 -29.27 -30.72
CA CYS A 779 58.28 -30.57 -30.86
C CYS A 779 58.94 -31.35 -32.01
N VAL A 780 59.47 -32.53 -31.73
CA VAL A 780 60.11 -33.43 -32.70
C VAL A 780 59.23 -34.67 -32.83
N SER A 781 58.58 -34.81 -33.99
CA SER A 781 57.74 -35.96 -34.34
C SER A 781 57.82 -36.23 -35.82
#